data_AF-A0AAU9WA00-F1
#
_entry.id   AF-A0AAU9WA00-F1
#
_cell.length_a   1.000
_cell.length_b   1.000
_cell.length_c   1.000
_cell.angle_alpha   90.00
_cell.angle_beta   90.00
_cell.angle_gamma   90.00
#
_symmetry.space_group_name_H-M   'P 1'
#
loop_
_entity.id
_entity.type
_entity.pdbx_description
1 polymer ?
#
loop_
_entity_poly.entity_id
_entity_poly.type
_entity_poly.pdbx_seq_one_letter_code
_entity_poly.pdbx_strand_id
1 'polypeptide(L)'
;SKLNSLCYGHICFRARRSVPIKYDIYTLDYFIELVEKIERHTITSGDSINKVVNYVRLLGYDTDLWNIVCGKADPLPDLILNSEERRVLKNMVVNSYRDQTSRREGVVLTSDRETISMGRVLLGICAGLNRDKSLSLRAWTSGAPLRVDNLFTATIAYSLGRSALYKANGDTSDLFGPSGSWSPKTECPASYSLTNTASKATDAELLGDVDGFLLGHGIPQWKKKGVRLGQLLRMYYGSGILYDTSYARCQRNSKFSSIVNKDNLLSEINGFASAYYDRNSAQLTRVNQGRILSLSKDINEKFFPHLGNIAGNSKCSIDKDSEDCEIPANVVFVMDESGSVSFNNHLKEKEFIGEIIKTFDISPRQTRVAIVEYSSTASVAVALDNYGSKTRLMCAVDDISYSGGSTRTAVALEIVHYDVLRPALDNPVSDIETVQIVIVLTDGHSDDRYALKNAAKDLKKDIKDLTMISVGVANYDLFELRLIATDEKHHVFTAENFDKLPELVTSLRTRACNAPINMDLNFTESKDSTEVVAFVSPNKARFFTLPAELFFGVEEIFIDVVPQYGTVTVYASRVTDTPGPDDYTLKVGPAGEGEEMQLQFTNLCAGYNSSETCPPINIGIYGESSSLSCSERDCNLPNQIKFKIRRGK
;
A
#
# COMPACT_ATOMS: atom_id res chain seq x y z
N SER A 1 -24.40 -18.41 -3.77
CA SER A 1 -25.43 -18.49 -4.82
C SER A 1 -26.81 -18.57 -4.19
N LYS A 2 -27.75 -17.76 -4.70
CA LYS A 2 -29.19 -17.61 -4.36
C LYS A 2 -29.55 -17.03 -2.98
N LEU A 3 -29.79 -15.73 -2.95
CA LEU A 3 -30.80 -15.07 -2.13
C LEU A 3 -31.56 -14.11 -3.05
N ASN A 4 -32.80 -14.46 -3.41
CA ASN A 4 -33.73 -13.57 -4.09
C ASN A 4 -34.27 -12.57 -3.05
N SER A 5 -34.14 -11.27 -3.27
CA SER A 5 -34.91 -10.25 -2.54
C SER A 5 -35.87 -9.55 -3.51
N LEU A 6 -37.12 -10.04 -3.55
CA LEU A 6 -38.26 -9.24 -3.98
C LEU A 6 -38.69 -8.33 -2.83
N CYS A 7 -39.20 -7.15 -3.14
CA CYS A 7 -39.46 -6.13 -2.14
C CYS A 7 -40.81 -5.46 -2.33
N TYR A 8 -41.61 -5.46 -1.27
CA TYR A 8 -42.98 -4.93 -1.21
C TYR A 8 -43.10 -3.99 -0.02
N GLY A 9 -43.43 -2.71 -0.28
CA GLY A 9 -43.68 -1.65 0.71
C GLY A 9 -42.45 -1.22 1.51
N HIS A 10 -41.90 -0.01 1.28
CA HIS A 10 -40.72 0.58 1.95
C HIS A 10 -39.46 -0.28 2.14
N ILE A 11 -39.42 -1.50 1.61
CA ILE A 11 -38.30 -2.43 1.68
C ILE A 11 -37.71 -2.47 0.27
N CYS A 12 -36.40 -2.26 0.13
CA CYS A 12 -35.67 -2.09 -1.13
C CYS A 12 -35.23 -3.43 -1.76
N PHE A 13 -35.46 -3.61 -3.06
CA PHE A 13 -34.86 -4.67 -3.87
C PHE A 13 -33.32 -4.50 -3.87
N ARG A 14 -32.66 -5.03 -2.83
CA ARG A 14 -31.19 -5.07 -2.71
C ARG A 14 -30.66 -6.24 -3.51
N ALA A 15 -30.36 -6.03 -4.79
CA ALA A 15 -29.60 -7.02 -5.56
C ALA A 15 -28.17 -7.09 -4.97
N ARG A 16 -27.73 -8.26 -4.49
CA ARG A 16 -26.32 -8.46 -4.10
C ARG A 16 -25.49 -8.81 -5.33
N ARG A 17 -25.12 -7.80 -6.11
CA ARG A 17 -24.11 -7.92 -7.16
C ARG A 17 -22.78 -7.45 -6.57
N SER A 18 -21.88 -8.39 -6.33
CA SER A 18 -20.55 -8.15 -5.79
C SER A 18 -19.53 -8.82 -6.70
N VAL A 19 -18.44 -8.11 -7.02
CA VAL A 19 -17.37 -8.68 -7.84
C VAL A 19 -16.73 -9.86 -7.08
N PRO A 20 -16.64 -11.06 -7.70
CA PRO A 20 -15.97 -12.19 -7.08
C PRO A 20 -14.50 -11.86 -6.77
N ILE A 21 -14.06 -12.18 -5.56
CA ILE A 21 -12.67 -11.95 -5.16
C ILE A 21 -11.74 -12.85 -5.99
N LYS A 22 -10.91 -12.23 -6.84
CA LYS A 22 -9.81 -12.90 -7.54
C LYS A 22 -8.60 -13.01 -6.61
N TYR A 23 -8.30 -14.24 -6.20
CA TYR A 23 -7.15 -14.55 -5.35
C TYR A 23 -5.86 -14.74 -6.16
N ASP A 24 -5.93 -15.31 -7.36
CA ASP A 24 -4.77 -15.58 -8.21
C ASP A 24 -4.27 -14.32 -8.93
N ILE A 25 -3.78 -13.36 -8.15
CA ILE A 25 -3.06 -12.17 -8.59
C ILE A 25 -1.71 -12.19 -7.89
N TYR A 26 -0.61 -12.05 -8.61
CA TYR A 26 0.75 -12.29 -8.09
C TYR A 26 1.60 -11.02 -8.18
N THR A 27 1.26 -10.04 -7.35
CA THR A 27 1.94 -8.75 -7.28
C THR A 27 2.58 -8.49 -5.92
N LEU A 28 3.58 -7.61 -5.90
CA LEU A 28 4.28 -7.23 -4.68
C LEU A 28 3.36 -6.56 -3.66
N ASP A 29 2.46 -5.67 -4.11
CA ASP A 29 1.53 -4.96 -3.21
C ASP A 29 0.55 -5.92 -2.53
N TYR A 30 0.09 -6.97 -3.22
CA TYR A 30 -0.72 -8.01 -2.60
C TYR A 30 0.09 -8.92 -1.66
N PHE A 31 1.34 -9.24 -2.03
CA PHE A 31 2.24 -9.93 -1.09
C PHE A 31 2.41 -9.13 0.21
N ILE A 32 2.60 -7.81 0.11
CA ILE A 32 2.71 -6.91 1.26
C ILE A 32 1.39 -6.84 2.05
N GLU A 33 0.23 -6.78 1.38
CA GLU A 33 -1.10 -6.84 2.03
C GLU A 33 -1.24 -8.08 2.94
N LEU A 34 -0.85 -9.26 2.43
CA LEU A 34 -0.91 -10.52 3.19
C LEU A 34 0.09 -10.52 4.37
N VAL A 35 1.29 -9.97 4.17
CA VAL A 35 2.27 -9.77 5.26
C VAL A 35 1.71 -8.86 6.34
N GLU A 36 1.11 -7.72 5.97
CA GLU A 36 0.52 -6.76 6.91
C GLU A 36 -0.68 -7.36 7.66
N LYS A 37 -1.44 -8.26 7.02
CA LYS A 37 -2.50 -9.02 7.68
C LYS A 37 -1.95 -9.96 8.75
N ILE A 38 -0.82 -10.62 8.49
CA ILE A 38 -0.13 -11.46 9.50
C ILE A 38 0.45 -10.59 10.63
N GLU A 39 1.05 -9.45 10.31
CA GLU A 39 1.61 -8.52 11.30
C GLU A 39 0.56 -8.07 12.32
N ARG A 40 -0.67 -7.76 11.89
CA ARG A 40 -1.75 -7.35 12.81
C ARG A 40 -2.06 -8.38 13.90
N HIS A 41 -1.90 -9.67 13.59
CA HIS A 41 -2.29 -10.77 14.49
C HIS A 41 -1.14 -11.27 15.38
N THR A 42 0.10 -10.78 15.20
CA THR A 42 1.31 -11.37 15.82
C THR A 42 1.90 -10.54 16.97
N ILE A 43 1.22 -9.47 17.42
CA ILE A 43 1.79 -8.38 18.24
C ILE A 43 1.67 -8.60 19.76
N THR A 44 2.32 -9.63 20.31
CA THR A 44 2.58 -9.71 21.77
C THR A 44 4.05 -9.58 22.16
N SER A 45 4.98 -9.43 21.21
CA SER A 45 6.42 -9.33 21.52
C SER A 45 7.19 -8.55 20.45
N GLY A 46 8.11 -7.67 20.84
CA GLY A 46 8.90 -6.76 20.00
C GLY A 46 9.89 -7.37 18.99
N ASP A 47 9.61 -8.55 18.43
CA ASP A 47 10.38 -9.14 17.33
C ASP A 47 9.49 -9.53 16.14
N SER A 48 8.71 -8.55 15.64
CA SER A 48 7.70 -8.75 14.60
C SER A 48 8.31 -9.19 13.25
N ILE A 49 9.40 -8.56 12.81
CA ILE A 49 10.05 -8.94 11.54
C ILE A 49 10.47 -10.42 11.59
N ASN A 50 11.16 -10.85 12.65
CA ASN A 50 11.68 -12.22 12.73
C ASN A 50 10.56 -13.25 12.68
N LYS A 51 9.49 -13.05 13.47
CA LYS A 51 8.33 -13.95 13.47
C LYS A 51 7.67 -14.03 12.08
N VAL A 52 7.35 -12.88 11.48
CA VAL A 52 6.60 -12.86 10.22
C VAL A 52 7.45 -13.35 9.05
N VAL A 53 8.73 -12.97 8.97
CA VAL A 53 9.65 -13.50 7.94
C VAL A 53 9.75 -15.02 8.07
N ASN A 54 9.88 -15.55 9.28
CA ASN A 54 9.96 -16.99 9.53
C ASN A 54 8.68 -17.73 9.10
N TYR A 55 7.50 -17.20 9.47
CA TYR A 55 6.22 -17.77 9.03
C TYR A 55 6.11 -17.88 7.52
N VAL A 56 6.44 -16.79 6.82
CA VAL A 56 6.25 -16.71 5.37
C VAL A 56 7.33 -17.51 4.63
N ARG A 57 8.59 -17.45 5.09
CA ARG A 57 9.71 -18.22 4.53
C ARG A 57 9.45 -19.72 4.52
N LEU A 58 8.92 -20.28 5.60
CA LEU A 58 8.67 -21.72 5.71
C LEU A 58 7.67 -22.26 4.69
N LEU A 59 6.80 -21.42 4.14
CA LEU A 59 5.87 -21.84 3.08
C LEU A 59 6.59 -22.26 1.79
N GLY A 60 7.80 -21.75 1.54
CA GLY A 60 8.60 -22.03 0.35
C GLY A 60 9.98 -22.64 0.59
N TYR A 61 10.57 -22.43 1.77
CA TYR A 61 11.98 -22.74 2.06
C TYR A 61 12.17 -23.40 3.44
N ASP A 62 11.53 -24.55 3.66
CA ASP A 62 11.73 -25.38 4.86
C ASP A 62 12.58 -26.61 4.53
N THR A 63 13.91 -26.42 4.45
CA THR A 63 14.87 -27.52 4.29
C THR A 63 16.01 -27.36 5.28
N ASP A 64 16.77 -28.43 5.51
CA ASP A 64 17.95 -28.40 6.40
C ASP A 64 18.89 -27.24 6.10
N LEU A 65 19.19 -26.97 4.82
CA LEU A 65 20.07 -25.86 4.44
C LEU A 65 19.52 -24.54 4.95
N TRP A 66 18.24 -24.28 4.67
CA TRP A 66 17.57 -23.02 5.03
C TRP A 66 17.47 -22.87 6.54
N ASN A 67 17.19 -23.94 7.27
CA ASN A 67 17.16 -23.97 8.74
C ASN A 67 18.55 -23.78 9.36
N ILE A 68 19.62 -24.16 8.66
CA ILE A 68 21.00 -23.89 9.06
C ILE A 68 21.38 -22.42 8.81
N VAL A 69 21.11 -21.88 7.61
CA VAL A 69 21.55 -20.51 7.26
C VAL A 69 20.71 -19.41 7.90
N CYS A 70 19.48 -19.71 8.31
CA CYS A 70 18.59 -18.71 8.89
C CYS A 70 18.05 -19.07 10.27
N GLY A 71 18.40 -20.23 10.83
CA GLY A 71 17.82 -20.72 12.07
C GLY A 71 16.50 -21.45 11.88
N LYS A 72 16.05 -22.10 12.98
CA LYS A 72 14.76 -22.77 13.05
C LYS A 72 13.63 -21.75 13.19
N ALA A 73 12.48 -22.08 12.64
CA ALA A 73 11.31 -21.22 12.58
C ALA A 73 10.04 -21.98 12.98
N ASP A 74 9.06 -21.25 13.51
CA ASP A 74 7.71 -21.76 13.75
C ASP A 74 6.84 -21.60 12.50
N PRO A 75 5.87 -22.49 12.23
CA PRO A 75 4.96 -22.38 11.10
C PRO A 75 3.96 -21.22 11.27
N LEU A 76 3.44 -20.72 10.14
CA LEU A 76 2.39 -19.69 10.13
C LEU A 76 1.15 -20.17 10.92
N PRO A 77 0.71 -19.45 11.99
CA PRO A 77 -0.44 -19.85 12.78
C PRO A 77 -1.70 -20.04 11.95
N ASP A 78 -2.56 -20.98 12.37
CA ASP A 78 -3.85 -21.22 11.74
C ASP A 78 -4.80 -20.03 11.97
N LEU A 79 -5.82 -19.89 11.11
CA LEU A 79 -6.89 -18.89 11.20
C LEU A 79 -6.51 -17.41 10.95
N ILE A 80 -5.23 -17.07 10.76
CA ILE A 80 -4.82 -15.69 10.37
C ILE A 80 -5.19 -15.39 8.91
N LEU A 81 -4.85 -16.32 8.02
CA LEU A 81 -5.17 -16.27 6.59
C LEU A 81 -6.17 -17.36 6.27
N ASN A 82 -7.13 -17.06 5.40
CA ASN A 82 -8.03 -18.07 4.87
C ASN A 82 -7.27 -19.05 3.94
N SER A 83 -7.93 -20.13 3.51
CA SER A 83 -7.29 -21.17 2.71
C SER A 83 -6.74 -20.67 1.37
N GLU A 84 -7.45 -19.76 0.70
CA GLU A 84 -7.03 -19.19 -0.59
C GLU A 84 -5.88 -18.19 -0.42
N GLU A 85 -5.95 -17.32 0.59
CA GLU A 85 -4.86 -16.39 0.94
C GLU A 85 -3.57 -17.14 1.27
N ARG A 86 -3.66 -18.20 2.10
CA ARG A 86 -2.50 -19.04 2.44
C ARG A 86 -1.93 -19.73 1.21
N ARG A 87 -2.79 -20.25 0.32
CA ARG A 87 -2.38 -20.88 -0.94
C ARG A 87 -1.64 -19.89 -1.84
N VAL A 88 -2.18 -18.69 -2.02
CA VAL A 88 -1.56 -17.67 -2.87
C VAL A 88 -0.26 -17.18 -2.27
N LEU A 89 -0.20 -16.90 -0.97
CA LEU A 89 1.04 -16.52 -0.30
C LEU A 89 2.13 -17.57 -0.49
N LYS A 90 1.78 -18.86 -0.33
CA LYS A 90 2.68 -19.98 -0.61
C LYS A 90 3.19 -19.95 -2.07
N ASN A 91 2.29 -19.78 -3.03
CA ASN A 91 2.63 -19.70 -4.45
C ASN A 91 3.48 -18.47 -4.79
N MET A 92 3.46 -17.39 -4.00
CA MET A 92 4.32 -16.21 -4.17
C MET A 92 5.75 -16.41 -3.64
N VAL A 93 5.98 -17.42 -2.79
CA VAL A 93 7.29 -17.63 -2.15
C VAL A 93 7.98 -18.93 -2.51
N VAL A 94 7.25 -19.96 -2.90
CA VAL A 94 7.84 -21.27 -3.25
C VAL A 94 8.66 -21.18 -4.54
N ASN A 95 9.84 -21.82 -4.58
CA ASN A 95 10.57 -21.98 -5.83
C ASN A 95 10.16 -23.30 -6.50
N SER A 96 9.15 -23.25 -7.37
CA SER A 96 8.63 -24.43 -8.06
C SER A 96 8.41 -24.18 -9.56
N TYR A 97 8.65 -25.23 -10.35
CA TYR A 97 8.33 -25.30 -11.77
C TYR A 97 7.22 -26.32 -11.98
N ARG A 98 6.15 -25.93 -12.69
CA ARG A 98 5.16 -26.91 -13.16
C ARG A 98 5.56 -27.38 -14.55
N ASP A 99 6.19 -28.56 -14.59
CA ASP A 99 6.83 -29.14 -15.78
C ASP A 99 5.91 -29.26 -17.01
N GLN A 100 4.60 -29.37 -16.81
CA GLN A 100 3.63 -29.51 -17.92
C GLN A 100 3.21 -28.17 -18.56
N THR A 101 3.46 -27.03 -17.91
CA THR A 101 2.90 -25.73 -18.34
C THR A 101 3.94 -24.62 -18.48
N SER A 102 5.23 -24.89 -18.24
CA SER A 102 6.29 -23.86 -18.15
C SER A 102 5.95 -22.71 -17.17
N ARG A 103 4.98 -22.95 -16.28
CA ARG A 103 4.52 -22.00 -15.27
C ARG A 103 5.47 -22.07 -14.09
N ARG A 104 5.81 -20.89 -13.60
CA ARG A 104 6.71 -20.72 -12.47
C ARG A 104 6.00 -20.03 -11.31
N GLU A 105 6.17 -20.59 -10.13
CA GLU A 105 5.73 -20.02 -8.86
C GLU A 105 6.91 -19.31 -8.17
N GLY A 106 6.63 -18.52 -7.12
CA GLY A 106 7.66 -17.85 -6.33
C GLY A 106 8.11 -16.50 -6.86
N VAL A 107 7.36 -15.97 -7.82
CA VAL A 107 7.68 -14.76 -8.58
C VAL A 107 6.51 -13.79 -8.46
N VAL A 108 6.79 -12.51 -8.27
CA VAL A 108 5.78 -11.45 -8.18
C VAL A 108 6.13 -10.27 -9.08
N LEU A 109 5.11 -9.56 -9.57
CA LEU A 109 5.24 -8.34 -10.35
C LEU A 109 5.27 -7.10 -9.43
N THR A 110 6.26 -6.24 -9.60
CA THR A 110 6.32 -4.93 -8.94
C THR A 110 5.51 -3.89 -9.71
N SER A 111 5.23 -2.74 -9.09
CA SER A 111 4.43 -1.65 -9.69
C SER A 111 5.04 -1.08 -10.99
N ASP A 112 6.36 -1.12 -11.13
CA ASP A 112 7.09 -0.69 -12.33
C ASP A 112 7.42 -1.84 -13.30
N ARG A 113 6.75 -2.97 -13.13
CA ARG A 113 6.80 -4.14 -14.03
C ARG A 113 8.09 -4.97 -13.96
N GLU A 114 8.93 -4.79 -12.95
CA GLU A 114 9.99 -5.75 -12.65
C GLU A 114 9.42 -7.04 -12.06
N THR A 115 10.16 -8.12 -12.25
CA THR A 115 9.75 -9.45 -11.80
C THR A 115 10.73 -9.96 -10.77
N ILE A 116 10.25 -10.23 -9.54
CA ILE A 116 11.12 -10.52 -8.39
C ILE A 116 10.72 -11.84 -7.74
N SER A 117 11.71 -12.65 -7.37
CA SER A 117 11.47 -13.82 -6.54
C SER A 117 11.41 -13.45 -5.06
N MET A 118 10.21 -13.29 -4.53
CA MET A 118 10.01 -12.80 -3.16
C MET A 118 10.52 -13.78 -2.11
N GLY A 119 10.46 -15.07 -2.42
CA GLY A 119 11.07 -16.12 -1.62
C GLY A 119 12.57 -15.91 -1.35
N ARG A 120 13.33 -15.46 -2.37
CA ARG A 120 14.76 -15.17 -2.26
C ARG A 120 15.03 -13.91 -1.44
N VAL A 121 14.16 -12.90 -1.57
CA VAL A 121 14.21 -11.68 -0.75
C VAL A 121 14.06 -12.04 0.73
N LEU A 122 13.05 -12.85 1.08
CA LEU A 122 12.82 -13.28 2.46
C LEU A 122 13.97 -14.10 3.04
N LEU A 123 14.61 -14.96 2.24
CA LEU A 123 15.79 -15.71 2.68
C LEU A 123 16.93 -14.78 3.09
N GLY A 124 17.19 -13.73 2.31
CA GLY A 124 18.21 -12.74 2.63
C GLY A 124 17.89 -11.97 3.92
N ILE A 125 16.66 -11.50 4.09
CA ILE A 125 16.21 -10.83 5.32
C ILE A 125 16.38 -11.76 6.53
N CYS A 126 15.95 -13.02 6.39
CA CYS A 126 16.01 -14.03 7.44
C CYS A 126 17.46 -14.37 7.85
N ALA A 127 18.37 -14.54 6.88
CA ALA A 127 19.79 -14.74 7.13
C ALA A 127 20.44 -13.51 7.78
N GLY A 128 20.01 -12.30 7.40
CA GLY A 128 20.43 -11.04 8.00
C GLY A 128 20.03 -10.91 9.47
N LEU A 129 18.83 -11.38 9.83
CA LEU A 129 18.36 -11.43 11.22
C LEU A 129 19.18 -12.40 12.07
N ASN A 130 19.66 -13.48 11.47
CA ASN A 130 20.46 -14.53 12.10
C ASN A 130 21.92 -14.50 11.61
N ARG A 131 22.48 -13.30 11.40
CA ARG A 131 23.76 -13.12 10.69
C ARG A 131 24.92 -13.85 11.37
N ASP A 132 25.52 -14.77 10.63
CA ASP A 132 26.78 -15.45 10.95
C ASP A 132 27.74 -15.31 9.76
N LYS A 133 28.80 -14.51 9.95
CA LYS A 133 29.82 -14.25 8.92
C LYS A 133 30.81 -15.40 8.73
N SER A 134 30.74 -16.43 9.56
CA SER A 134 31.64 -17.57 9.51
C SER A 134 30.86 -18.83 9.86
N LEU A 135 29.79 -19.12 9.15
CA LEU A 135 28.97 -20.31 9.34
C LEU A 135 29.68 -21.57 8.83
N SER A 136 29.58 -22.65 9.61
CA SER A 136 30.03 -23.98 9.17
C SER A 136 28.89 -24.75 8.53
N LEU A 137 29.04 -25.16 7.27
CA LEU A 137 28.08 -26.02 6.59
C LEU A 137 28.25 -27.51 6.90
N ARG A 138 29.08 -27.90 7.88
CA ARG A 138 29.30 -29.31 8.23
C ARG A 138 28.05 -30.04 8.73
N ALA A 139 27.14 -29.30 9.37
CA ALA A 139 25.83 -29.83 9.76
C ALA A 139 24.94 -30.15 8.55
N TRP A 140 25.19 -29.49 7.41
CA TRP A 140 24.50 -29.74 6.16
C TRP A 140 25.20 -30.83 5.33
N THR A 141 26.53 -30.83 5.28
CA THR A 141 27.31 -31.85 4.57
C THR A 141 28.65 -32.02 5.25
N SER A 142 28.97 -33.25 5.68
CA SER A 142 30.18 -33.55 6.45
C SER A 142 31.46 -33.16 5.70
N GLY A 143 31.42 -33.16 4.37
CA GLY A 143 32.52 -32.77 3.49
C GLY A 143 32.79 -31.26 3.44
N ALA A 144 31.87 -30.39 3.90
CA ALA A 144 32.00 -28.93 3.78
C ALA A 144 33.34 -28.40 4.35
N PRO A 145 34.28 -28.02 3.48
CA PRO A 145 35.64 -27.73 3.92
C PRO A 145 35.82 -26.27 4.37
N LEU A 146 34.96 -25.39 3.89
CA LEU A 146 35.07 -23.95 4.03
C LEU A 146 33.94 -23.39 4.91
N ARG A 147 34.27 -22.37 5.70
CA ARG A 147 33.28 -21.54 6.38
C ARG A 147 32.82 -20.46 5.42
N VAL A 148 31.56 -20.08 5.52
CA VAL A 148 30.89 -19.15 4.61
C VAL A 148 30.10 -18.12 5.41
N ASP A 149 29.84 -16.97 4.83
CA ASP A 149 28.88 -16.02 5.36
C ASP A 149 27.46 -16.48 5.01
N ASN A 150 26.61 -16.61 6.03
CA ASN A 150 25.27 -17.15 5.85
C ASN A 150 24.38 -16.26 4.95
N LEU A 151 24.60 -14.94 4.92
CA LEU A 151 23.82 -14.05 4.06
C LEU A 151 24.17 -14.28 2.59
N PHE A 152 25.45 -14.37 2.26
CA PHE A 152 25.88 -14.71 0.90
C PHE A 152 25.36 -16.09 0.50
N THR A 153 25.46 -17.05 1.42
CA THR A 153 24.96 -18.43 1.22
C THR A 153 23.44 -18.49 1.05
N ALA A 154 22.66 -17.66 1.76
CA ALA A 154 21.21 -17.64 1.61
C ALA A 154 20.77 -17.01 0.27
N THR A 155 21.62 -16.17 -0.31
CA THR A 155 21.32 -15.33 -1.48
C THR A 155 22.24 -15.68 -2.65
N ILE A 156 23.14 -14.79 -3.02
CA ILE A 156 23.84 -14.76 -4.31
C ILE A 156 24.79 -15.95 -4.48
N ALA A 157 25.54 -16.34 -3.44
CA ALA A 157 26.49 -17.44 -3.55
C ALA A 157 25.78 -18.77 -3.84
N TYR A 158 24.54 -18.95 -3.35
CA TYR A 158 23.74 -20.13 -3.64
C TYR A 158 23.40 -20.26 -5.12
N SER A 159 22.84 -19.20 -5.71
CA SER A 159 22.41 -19.20 -7.11
C SER A 159 23.60 -19.32 -8.06
N LEU A 160 24.68 -18.58 -7.79
CA LEU A 160 25.88 -18.63 -8.63
C LEU A 160 26.60 -19.98 -8.48
N GLY A 161 26.85 -20.46 -7.26
CA GLY A 161 27.53 -21.73 -7.03
C GLY A 161 26.82 -22.90 -7.71
N ARG A 162 25.50 -23.00 -7.58
CA ARG A 162 24.71 -24.04 -8.26
C ARG A 162 24.78 -23.91 -9.77
N SER A 163 24.59 -22.71 -10.30
CA SER A 163 24.57 -22.48 -11.74
C SER A 163 25.90 -22.87 -12.40
N ALA A 164 27.03 -22.54 -11.77
CA ALA A 164 28.35 -22.93 -12.24
C ALA A 164 28.53 -24.45 -12.27
N LEU A 165 28.10 -25.15 -11.21
CA LEU A 165 28.22 -26.60 -11.10
C LEU A 165 27.32 -27.33 -12.11
N TYR A 166 26.06 -26.92 -12.25
CA TYR A 166 25.15 -27.53 -13.23
C TYR A 166 25.62 -27.30 -14.66
N LYS A 167 26.12 -26.09 -14.97
CA LYS A 167 26.68 -25.81 -16.30
C LYS A 167 27.88 -26.70 -16.61
N ALA A 168 28.79 -26.86 -15.64
CA ALA A 168 29.92 -27.78 -15.76
C ALA A 168 29.48 -29.26 -15.84
N ASN A 169 28.33 -29.61 -15.27
CA ASN A 169 27.75 -30.94 -15.33
C ASN A 169 27.04 -31.24 -16.67
N GLY A 170 27.03 -30.30 -17.61
CA GLY A 170 26.43 -30.46 -18.94
C GLY A 170 25.00 -29.94 -19.07
N ASP A 171 24.54 -29.08 -18.15
CA ASP A 171 23.26 -28.38 -18.31
C ASP A 171 23.30 -27.46 -19.55
N THR A 172 22.30 -27.60 -20.42
CA THR A 172 22.20 -26.87 -21.68
C THR A 172 21.52 -25.52 -21.53
N SER A 173 20.82 -25.25 -20.41
CA SER A 173 20.22 -23.96 -20.13
C SER A 173 21.26 -22.85 -20.04
N ASP A 174 20.83 -21.61 -20.26
CA ASP A 174 21.69 -20.44 -20.10
C ASP A 174 22.23 -20.34 -18.67
N LEU A 175 23.33 -19.61 -18.48
CA LEU A 175 23.93 -19.44 -17.15
C LEU A 175 23.03 -18.62 -16.23
N PHE A 176 22.38 -17.60 -16.79
CA PHE A 176 21.45 -16.71 -16.12
C PHE A 176 20.22 -16.49 -17.01
N GLY A 177 19.09 -16.10 -16.41
CA GLY A 177 17.85 -15.87 -17.14
C GLY A 177 17.13 -17.18 -17.53
N PRO A 178 16.28 -17.21 -18.56
CA PRO A 178 15.65 -16.03 -19.14
C PRO A 178 14.72 -15.36 -18.13
N SER A 179 14.34 -14.12 -18.45
CA SER A 179 13.11 -13.53 -17.93
C SER A 179 11.88 -14.25 -18.50
N GLY A 180 10.77 -14.14 -17.79
CA GLY A 180 9.46 -14.62 -18.20
C GLY A 180 8.46 -13.49 -18.39
N SER A 181 7.23 -13.87 -18.70
CA SER A 181 6.11 -12.96 -18.95
C SER A 181 4.90 -13.32 -18.10
N TRP A 182 4.14 -12.31 -17.72
CA TRP A 182 2.88 -12.44 -17.00
C TRP A 182 1.67 -12.60 -17.93
N SER A 183 0.71 -13.43 -17.52
CA SER A 183 -0.57 -13.63 -18.18
C SER A 183 -1.74 -13.56 -17.18
N PRO A 184 -2.80 -12.76 -17.43
CA PRO A 184 -2.88 -11.71 -18.47
C PRO A 184 -1.80 -10.62 -18.28
N LYS A 185 -1.53 -9.84 -19.34
CA LYS A 185 -0.37 -8.92 -19.40
C LYS A 185 -0.47 -7.82 -18.36
N THR A 186 0.26 -7.94 -17.25
CA THR A 186 0.58 -6.90 -16.27
C THR A 186 -0.56 -6.20 -15.52
N GLU A 187 -1.80 -6.23 -16.02
CA GLU A 187 -2.98 -5.63 -15.39
C GLU A 187 -3.44 -6.50 -14.21
N CYS A 188 -3.69 -7.78 -14.47
CA CYS A 188 -4.13 -8.77 -13.49
C CYS A 188 -3.25 -10.02 -13.53
N PRO A 189 -1.96 -9.91 -13.18
CA PRO A 189 -0.97 -10.97 -13.40
C PRO A 189 -1.32 -12.23 -12.60
N ALA A 190 -1.80 -13.28 -13.28
CA ALA A 190 -2.28 -14.51 -12.66
C ALA A 190 -1.32 -15.69 -12.80
N SER A 191 -0.47 -15.67 -13.84
CA SER A 191 0.52 -16.71 -14.08
C SER A 191 1.77 -16.13 -14.71
N TYR A 192 2.92 -16.65 -14.29
CA TYR A 192 4.22 -16.30 -14.84
C TYR A 192 4.78 -17.50 -15.60
N SER A 193 5.18 -17.28 -16.84
CA SER A 193 5.73 -18.31 -17.71
C SER A 193 7.08 -17.85 -18.25
N LEU A 194 8.05 -18.77 -18.27
CA LEU A 194 9.35 -18.50 -18.86
C LEU A 194 9.31 -18.61 -20.38
N THR A 195 10.15 -17.83 -21.04
CA THR A 195 10.25 -17.76 -22.50
C THR A 195 11.09 -18.89 -23.08
N ASN A 196 12.14 -19.30 -22.37
CA ASN A 196 13.02 -20.41 -22.70
C ASN A 196 13.16 -21.37 -21.49
N THR A 197 13.93 -22.44 -21.67
CA THR A 197 14.32 -23.34 -20.58
C THR A 197 14.92 -22.55 -19.42
N ALA A 198 14.38 -22.76 -18.22
CA ALA A 198 14.82 -22.09 -17.02
C ALA A 198 16.30 -22.36 -16.73
N SER A 199 17.11 -21.31 -16.54
CA SER A 199 18.43 -21.47 -15.93
C SER A 199 18.30 -21.84 -14.45
N LYS A 200 19.44 -22.16 -13.84
CA LYS A 200 19.54 -22.37 -12.38
C LYS A 200 19.58 -21.07 -11.58
N ALA A 201 19.71 -19.92 -12.25
CA ALA A 201 19.72 -18.59 -11.67
C ALA A 201 19.01 -17.62 -12.62
N THR A 202 17.70 -17.70 -12.62
CA THR A 202 16.85 -16.83 -13.43
C THR A 202 16.97 -15.37 -13.00
N ASP A 203 16.56 -14.43 -13.87
CA ASP A 203 16.66 -13.00 -13.57
C ASP A 203 15.88 -12.63 -12.30
N ALA A 204 14.66 -13.17 -12.12
CA ALA A 204 13.85 -12.93 -10.93
C ALA A 204 14.51 -13.46 -9.63
N GLU A 205 15.24 -14.57 -9.68
CA GLU A 205 16.00 -15.09 -8.52
C GLU A 205 17.22 -14.23 -8.22
N LEU A 206 17.97 -13.83 -9.24
CA LEU A 206 19.15 -12.98 -9.07
C LEU A 206 18.78 -11.60 -8.50
N LEU A 207 17.70 -10.99 -9.00
CA LEU A 207 17.17 -9.74 -8.45
C LEU A 207 16.69 -9.95 -7.01
N GLY A 208 15.95 -11.03 -6.74
CA GLY A 208 15.52 -11.37 -5.39
C GLY A 208 16.69 -11.65 -4.42
N ASP A 209 17.78 -12.23 -4.91
CA ASP A 209 19.01 -12.47 -4.16
C ASP A 209 19.74 -11.19 -3.81
N VAL A 210 19.87 -10.27 -4.77
CA VAL A 210 20.49 -8.95 -4.54
C VAL A 210 19.64 -8.13 -3.56
N ASP A 211 18.33 -8.07 -3.78
CA ASP A 211 17.41 -7.35 -2.89
C ASP A 211 17.41 -7.97 -1.49
N GLY A 212 17.34 -9.30 -1.40
CA GLY A 212 17.45 -10.03 -0.13
C GLY A 212 18.78 -9.79 0.57
N PHE A 213 19.90 -9.72 -0.17
CA PHE A 213 21.21 -9.41 0.40
C PHE A 213 21.25 -7.99 0.96
N LEU A 214 20.80 -7.00 0.19
CA LEU A 214 20.76 -5.60 0.62
C LEU A 214 19.92 -5.43 1.88
N LEU A 215 18.71 -6.00 1.87
CA LEU A 215 17.80 -5.93 3.00
C LEU A 215 18.34 -6.70 4.21
N GLY A 216 18.88 -7.90 4.01
CA GLY A 216 19.51 -8.69 5.08
C GLY A 216 20.76 -8.04 5.66
N HIS A 217 21.54 -7.31 4.86
CA HIS A 217 22.67 -6.53 5.35
C HIS A 217 22.22 -5.37 6.25
N GLY A 218 21.14 -4.69 5.87
CA GLY A 218 20.58 -3.57 6.63
C GLY A 218 19.59 -3.94 7.74
N ILE A 219 19.09 -5.17 7.81
CA ILE A 219 18.03 -5.50 8.78
C ILE A 219 18.39 -5.25 10.25
N PRO A 220 19.63 -5.46 10.74
CA PRO A 220 19.93 -5.27 12.15
C PRO A 220 19.79 -3.82 12.63
N GLN A 221 20.02 -2.84 11.76
CA GLN A 221 19.83 -1.42 12.08
C GLN A 221 18.35 -1.03 12.07
N TRP A 222 17.56 -1.53 11.12
CA TRP A 222 16.15 -1.16 10.98
C TRP A 222 15.26 -1.85 12.00
N LYS A 223 15.58 -3.10 12.38
CA LYS A 223 14.93 -3.80 13.48
C LYS A 223 15.04 -3.03 14.80
N LYS A 224 16.21 -2.45 15.10
CA LYS A 224 16.40 -1.60 16.30
C LYS A 224 15.52 -0.35 16.30
N LYS A 225 15.12 0.12 15.12
CA LYS A 225 14.21 1.26 14.93
C LYS A 225 12.73 0.84 14.85
N GLY A 226 12.41 -0.41 15.18
CA GLY A 226 11.03 -0.90 15.24
C GLY A 226 10.31 -1.00 13.90
N VAL A 227 11.04 -0.99 12.78
CA VAL A 227 10.47 -1.16 11.43
C VAL A 227 9.79 -2.53 11.34
N ARG A 228 8.62 -2.60 10.70
CA ARG A 228 7.91 -3.87 10.40
C ARG A 228 8.28 -4.43 9.02
N LEU A 229 8.00 -5.71 8.74
CA LEU A 229 8.37 -6.32 7.46
C LEU A 229 7.63 -5.68 6.29
N GLY A 230 6.32 -5.47 6.39
CA GLY A 230 5.52 -4.79 5.37
C GLY A 230 6.05 -3.37 5.09
N GLN A 231 6.33 -2.62 6.15
CA GLN A 231 6.90 -1.27 6.06
C GLN A 231 8.29 -1.25 5.40
N LEU A 232 9.14 -2.22 5.74
CA LEU A 232 10.45 -2.39 5.13
C LEU A 232 10.36 -2.61 3.62
N LEU A 233 9.46 -3.50 3.20
CA LEU A 233 9.25 -3.81 1.78
C LEU A 233 8.71 -2.58 1.04
N ARG A 234 7.71 -1.88 1.59
CA ARG A 234 7.20 -0.62 0.99
C ARG A 234 8.30 0.42 0.82
N MET A 235 9.13 0.63 1.84
CA MET A 235 10.26 1.57 1.78
C MET A 235 11.28 1.21 0.69
N TYR A 236 11.72 -0.06 0.66
CA TYR A 236 12.74 -0.51 -0.28
C TYR A 236 12.28 -0.41 -1.74
N TYR A 237 11.09 -0.91 -2.02
CA TYR A 237 10.52 -0.90 -3.38
C TYR A 237 9.94 0.47 -3.77
N GLY A 238 9.82 1.40 -2.82
CA GLY A 238 9.53 2.81 -3.04
C GLY A 238 10.81 3.66 -3.11
N SER A 239 10.85 4.73 -2.33
CA SER A 239 11.86 5.80 -2.44
C SER A 239 13.12 5.63 -1.57
N GLY A 240 13.24 4.52 -0.84
CA GLY A 240 14.38 4.23 0.03
C GLY A 240 13.97 3.97 1.48
N ILE A 241 14.93 3.51 2.29
CA ILE A 241 14.68 3.03 3.65
C ILE A 241 15.14 4.06 4.67
N LEU A 242 14.21 4.56 5.49
CA LEU A 242 14.49 5.60 6.48
C LEU A 242 15.23 6.81 5.87
N TYR A 243 14.83 7.19 4.66
CA TYR A 243 15.44 8.23 3.81
C TYR A 243 16.88 7.98 3.33
N ASP A 244 17.46 6.81 3.59
CA ASP A 244 18.65 6.40 2.88
C ASP A 244 18.24 5.98 1.46
N THR A 245 18.21 6.96 0.56
CA THR A 245 17.90 6.79 -0.87
C THR A 245 18.89 5.86 -1.56
N SER A 246 20.07 5.61 -0.97
CA SER A 246 20.98 4.59 -1.50
C SER A 246 20.44 3.17 -1.32
N TYR A 247 19.46 2.95 -0.43
CA TYR A 247 18.70 1.70 -0.34
C TYR A 247 17.41 1.71 -1.15
N ALA A 248 17.13 2.74 -1.94
CA ALA A 248 16.04 2.66 -2.90
C ALA A 248 16.35 1.56 -3.91
N ARG A 249 15.37 0.72 -4.23
CA ARG A 249 15.54 -0.40 -5.16
C ARG A 249 16.03 0.05 -6.55
N CYS A 250 15.68 1.24 -7.02
CA CYS A 250 16.25 1.79 -8.26
C CYS A 250 17.78 2.04 -8.18
N GLN A 251 18.36 2.15 -6.97
CA GLN A 251 19.80 2.20 -6.69
C GLN A 251 20.40 0.82 -6.37
N ARG A 252 19.66 -0.29 -6.54
CA ARG A 252 20.10 -1.61 -6.09
C ARG A 252 21.50 -1.99 -6.59
N ASN A 253 21.81 -1.73 -7.86
CA ASN A 253 23.05 -2.18 -8.47
C ASN A 253 24.26 -1.38 -7.96
N SER A 254 24.12 -0.05 -7.86
CA SER A 254 25.15 0.83 -7.30
C SER A 254 25.38 0.52 -5.82
N LYS A 255 24.30 0.37 -5.04
CA LYS A 255 24.37 0.02 -3.62
C LYS A 255 24.98 -1.35 -3.39
N PHE A 256 24.54 -2.35 -4.14
CA PHE A 256 25.07 -3.71 -4.05
C PHE A 256 26.58 -3.73 -4.34
N SER A 257 27.01 -3.06 -5.41
CA SER A 257 28.42 -2.94 -5.78
C SER A 257 29.26 -2.14 -4.76
N SER A 258 28.64 -1.23 -4.00
CA SER A 258 29.33 -0.50 -2.92
C SER A 258 29.56 -1.34 -1.66
N ILE A 259 28.74 -2.37 -1.44
CA ILE A 259 28.82 -3.24 -0.24
C ILE A 259 29.63 -4.50 -0.54
N VAL A 260 29.45 -5.09 -1.74
CA VAL A 260 30.02 -6.39 -2.09
C VAL A 260 31.33 -6.24 -2.85
N ASN A 261 32.41 -6.70 -2.21
CA ASN A 261 33.70 -6.88 -2.86
C ASN A 261 33.70 -8.16 -3.74
N LYS A 262 34.22 -8.05 -4.97
CA LYS A 262 34.24 -9.15 -5.94
C LYS A 262 35.04 -10.37 -5.49
N ASP A 263 36.17 -10.16 -4.82
CA ASP A 263 37.03 -11.25 -4.33
C ASP A 263 36.39 -11.94 -3.13
N ASN A 264 35.73 -11.16 -2.26
CA ASN A 264 34.94 -11.74 -1.17
C ASN A 264 33.81 -12.61 -1.73
N LEU A 265 33.04 -12.10 -2.69
CA LEU A 265 31.96 -12.87 -3.33
C LEU A 265 32.49 -14.14 -3.99
N LEU A 266 33.65 -14.09 -4.65
CA LEU A 266 34.30 -15.29 -5.20
C LEU A 266 34.57 -16.35 -4.13
N SER A 267 35.12 -15.94 -2.98
CA SER A 267 35.37 -16.85 -1.85
C SER A 267 34.07 -17.51 -1.37
N GLU A 268 32.99 -16.73 -1.23
CA GLU A 268 31.68 -17.23 -0.79
C GLU A 268 31.05 -18.20 -1.82
N ILE A 269 31.13 -17.88 -3.11
CA ILE A 269 30.68 -18.78 -4.20
C ILE A 269 31.44 -20.10 -4.13
N ASN A 270 32.78 -20.03 -4.01
CA ASN A 270 33.61 -21.23 -3.97
C ASN A 270 33.35 -22.07 -2.71
N GLY A 271 33.20 -21.43 -1.56
CA GLY A 271 32.88 -22.08 -0.29
C GLY A 271 31.57 -22.86 -0.37
N PHE A 272 30.51 -22.20 -0.83
CA PHE A 272 29.22 -22.83 -1.00
C PHE A 272 29.22 -23.90 -2.10
N ALA A 273 29.81 -23.63 -3.27
CA ALA A 273 29.85 -24.58 -4.38
C ALA A 273 30.59 -25.87 -4.02
N SER A 274 31.67 -25.77 -3.24
CA SER A 274 32.39 -26.95 -2.73
C SER A 274 31.49 -27.80 -1.83
N ALA A 275 30.81 -27.18 -0.86
CA ALA A 275 29.87 -27.89 0.01
C ALA A 275 28.69 -28.49 -0.78
N TYR A 276 28.14 -27.75 -1.74
CA TYR A 276 27.06 -28.25 -2.61
C TYR A 276 27.51 -29.45 -3.44
N TYR A 277 28.71 -29.41 -4.00
CA TYR A 277 29.30 -30.52 -4.74
C TYR A 277 29.44 -31.76 -3.86
N ASP A 278 30.03 -31.64 -2.67
CA ASP A 278 30.23 -32.77 -1.76
C ASP A 278 28.89 -33.44 -1.38
N ARG A 279 27.85 -32.63 -1.11
CA ARG A 279 26.51 -33.15 -0.79
C ARG A 279 25.84 -33.83 -1.98
N ASN A 280 26.09 -33.37 -3.21
CA ASN A 280 25.38 -33.79 -4.43
C ASN A 280 26.29 -34.49 -5.45
N SER A 281 27.41 -35.05 -5.01
CA SER A 281 28.44 -35.65 -5.89
C SER A 281 27.88 -36.75 -6.80
N ALA A 282 26.89 -37.50 -6.33
CA ALA A 282 26.18 -38.50 -7.12
C ALA A 282 25.39 -37.92 -8.31
N GLN A 283 24.96 -36.66 -8.24
CA GLN A 283 24.24 -35.97 -9.33
C GLN A 283 25.18 -35.14 -10.22
N LEU A 284 26.36 -34.78 -9.71
CA LEU A 284 27.35 -33.89 -10.36
C LEU A 284 28.55 -34.68 -10.91
N THR A 285 28.28 -35.82 -11.55
CA THR A 285 29.30 -36.80 -11.96
C THR A 285 30.30 -36.28 -13.00
N ARG A 286 29.94 -35.26 -13.78
CA ARG A 286 30.82 -34.65 -14.80
C ARG A 286 31.62 -33.47 -14.26
N VAL A 287 31.38 -33.05 -13.02
CA VAL A 287 32.10 -31.92 -12.40
C VAL A 287 33.38 -32.42 -11.74
N ASN A 288 34.52 -31.85 -12.14
CA ASN A 288 35.81 -32.09 -11.50
C ASN A 288 35.96 -31.15 -10.28
N GLN A 289 36.11 -31.73 -9.08
CA GLN A 289 36.26 -31.00 -7.83
C GLN A 289 37.41 -29.98 -7.85
N GLY A 290 38.54 -30.31 -8.48
CA GLY A 290 39.69 -29.40 -8.60
C GLY A 290 39.43 -28.16 -9.46
N ARG A 291 38.33 -28.14 -10.24
CA ARG A 291 37.94 -26.99 -11.08
C ARG A 291 36.93 -26.06 -10.41
N ILE A 292 36.38 -26.38 -9.24
CA ILE A 292 35.30 -25.59 -8.61
C ILE A 292 35.71 -24.12 -8.42
N LEU A 293 36.96 -23.85 -8.02
CA LEU A 293 37.44 -22.47 -7.88
C LEU A 293 37.46 -21.73 -9.22
N SER A 294 37.89 -22.39 -10.30
CA SER A 294 37.90 -21.79 -11.64
C SER A 294 36.48 -21.53 -12.17
N LEU A 295 35.53 -22.43 -11.88
CA LEU A 295 34.12 -22.26 -12.22
C LEU A 295 33.48 -21.11 -11.45
N SER A 296 33.83 -20.99 -10.16
CA SER A 296 33.38 -19.90 -9.29
C SER A 296 33.90 -18.54 -9.78
N LYS A 297 35.15 -18.50 -10.25
CA LYS A 297 35.74 -17.30 -10.85
C LYS A 297 35.01 -16.88 -12.12
N ASP A 298 34.81 -17.81 -13.06
CA ASP A 298 34.12 -17.55 -14.33
C ASP A 298 32.70 -17.01 -14.12
N ILE A 299 31.92 -17.61 -13.22
CA ILE A 299 30.56 -17.14 -12.97
C ILE A 299 30.52 -15.78 -12.24
N ASN A 300 31.45 -15.53 -11.32
CA ASN A 300 31.56 -14.25 -10.62
C ASN A 300 31.86 -13.10 -11.59
N GLU A 301 32.75 -13.33 -12.57
CA GLU A 301 33.08 -12.35 -13.61
C GLU A 301 31.88 -12.04 -14.52
N LYS A 302 31.05 -13.04 -14.83
CA LYS A 302 29.84 -12.90 -15.66
C LYS A 302 28.65 -12.28 -14.93
N PHE A 303 28.57 -12.44 -13.61
CA PHE A 303 27.42 -12.00 -12.81
C PHE A 303 27.24 -10.48 -12.82
N PHE A 304 28.30 -9.69 -12.57
CA PHE A 304 28.17 -8.23 -12.48
C PHE A 304 27.70 -7.56 -13.78
N PRO A 305 28.25 -7.91 -14.97
CA PRO A 305 27.71 -7.44 -16.24
C PRO A 305 26.24 -7.83 -16.45
N HIS A 306 25.87 -9.07 -16.09
CA HIS A 306 24.48 -9.52 -16.19
C HIS A 306 23.53 -8.72 -15.30
N LEU A 307 23.90 -8.52 -14.02
CA LEU A 307 23.14 -7.71 -13.07
C LEU A 307 22.91 -6.29 -13.59
N GLY A 308 23.94 -5.68 -14.19
CA GLY A 308 23.84 -4.36 -14.82
C GLY A 308 22.84 -4.32 -15.97
N ASN A 309 22.70 -5.40 -16.74
CA ASN A 309 21.75 -5.50 -17.84
C ASN A 309 20.31 -5.72 -17.35
N ILE A 310 20.09 -6.56 -16.34
CA ILE A 310 18.74 -6.96 -15.90
C ILE A 310 18.11 -5.99 -14.88
N ALA A 311 18.92 -5.27 -14.09
CA ALA A 311 18.38 -4.27 -13.16
C ALA A 311 17.84 -3.02 -13.87
N GLY A 312 18.15 -2.86 -15.18
CA GLY A 312 17.76 -1.72 -16.00
C GLY A 312 18.39 -0.40 -15.53
N ASN A 313 18.56 0.56 -16.45
CA ASN A 313 18.84 1.95 -16.07
C ASN A 313 17.54 2.64 -15.66
N SER A 314 16.84 2.11 -14.65
CA SER A 314 15.68 2.77 -14.10
C SER A 314 16.15 4.09 -13.47
N LYS A 315 15.77 5.21 -14.09
CA LYS A 315 15.99 6.53 -13.48
C LYS A 315 15.35 6.47 -12.11
N CYS A 316 16.12 6.73 -11.05
CA CYS A 316 15.56 7.04 -9.76
C CYS A 316 14.87 8.40 -9.86
N SER A 317 13.69 8.42 -10.45
CA SER A 317 12.69 9.44 -10.17
C SER A 317 12.20 9.11 -8.76
N ILE A 318 13.02 9.45 -7.77
CA ILE A 318 12.50 9.69 -6.43
C ILE A 318 11.70 10.96 -6.62
N ASP A 319 10.46 10.82 -7.05
CA ASP A 319 9.53 11.93 -7.09
C ASP A 319 9.36 12.35 -5.64
N LYS A 320 10.23 13.28 -5.20
CA LYS A 320 10.08 13.98 -3.93
C LYS A 320 8.76 14.75 -3.88
N ASP A 321 8.18 14.95 -5.06
CA ASP A 321 6.88 15.53 -5.33
C ASP A 321 5.86 14.47 -5.76
N SER A 322 6.07 13.16 -5.49
CA SER A 322 5.02 12.17 -5.74
C SER A 322 3.83 12.64 -4.93
N GLU A 323 2.81 13.11 -5.63
CA GLU A 323 1.67 13.75 -5.01
C GLU A 323 0.72 12.68 -4.43
N ASP A 324 1.30 11.63 -3.85
CA ASP A 324 0.57 10.51 -3.30
C ASP A 324 -0.34 11.00 -2.18
N CYS A 325 -1.59 10.52 -2.25
CA CYS A 325 -2.62 10.81 -1.27
C CYS A 325 -2.34 10.04 0.01
N GLU A 326 -1.86 10.71 1.05
CA GLU A 326 -1.44 9.99 2.26
C GLU A 326 -2.53 9.90 3.33
N ILE A 327 -3.72 10.47 3.11
CA ILE A 327 -4.84 10.42 4.08
C ILE A 327 -5.33 8.98 4.27
N PRO A 328 -5.33 8.46 5.52
CA PRO A 328 -6.15 7.30 5.83
C PRO A 328 -7.61 7.66 5.53
N ALA A 329 -8.21 6.96 4.58
CA ALA A 329 -9.50 7.34 4.03
C ALA A 329 -10.32 6.14 3.60
N ASN A 330 -11.62 6.20 3.82
CA ASN A 330 -12.57 5.33 3.15
C ASN A 330 -13.13 6.12 1.95
N VAL A 331 -12.72 5.75 0.75
CA VAL A 331 -13.19 6.38 -0.49
C VAL A 331 -14.29 5.50 -1.09
N VAL A 332 -15.49 6.05 -1.24
CA VAL A 332 -16.64 5.36 -1.81
C VAL A 332 -17.00 6.01 -3.13
N PHE A 333 -16.80 5.29 -4.24
CA PHE A 333 -17.32 5.70 -5.53
C PHE A 333 -18.77 5.25 -5.65
N VAL A 334 -19.65 6.16 -6.04
CA VAL A 334 -21.05 5.87 -6.38
C VAL A 334 -21.16 6.03 -7.89
N MET A 335 -21.24 4.92 -8.60
CA MET A 335 -21.10 4.85 -10.06
C MET A 335 -22.45 4.56 -10.70
N ASP A 336 -22.87 5.45 -11.61
CA ASP A 336 -24.11 5.36 -12.35
C ASP A 336 -23.98 4.33 -13.48
N GLU A 337 -24.75 3.25 -13.43
CA GLU A 337 -24.83 2.26 -14.52
C GLU A 337 -26.21 2.26 -15.19
N SER A 338 -26.93 3.39 -15.12
CA SER A 338 -28.24 3.56 -15.75
C SER A 338 -28.18 3.52 -17.28
N GLY A 339 -29.36 3.40 -17.90
CA GLY A 339 -29.49 3.29 -19.35
C GLY A 339 -29.01 4.53 -20.12
N SER A 340 -29.03 5.71 -19.51
CA SER A 340 -28.55 6.97 -20.11
C SER A 340 -27.04 6.96 -20.32
N VAL A 341 -26.31 6.34 -19.38
CA VAL A 341 -24.85 6.23 -19.45
C VAL A 341 -24.45 5.45 -20.69
N SER A 342 -25.13 4.33 -20.99
CA SER A 342 -24.74 3.34 -22.01
C SER A 342 -23.48 2.55 -21.65
N PHE A 343 -23.35 1.36 -22.25
CA PHE A 343 -22.22 0.46 -22.00
C PHE A 343 -20.84 1.11 -22.27
N ASN A 344 -20.72 1.90 -23.35
CA ASN A 344 -19.44 2.48 -23.74
C ASN A 344 -18.97 3.57 -22.78
N ASN A 345 -19.89 4.38 -22.24
CA ASN A 345 -19.51 5.41 -21.28
C ASN A 345 -19.27 4.82 -19.88
N HIS A 346 -19.97 3.75 -19.52
CA HIS A 346 -19.65 3.00 -18.30
C HIS A 346 -18.20 2.47 -18.32
N LEU A 347 -17.65 2.08 -19.47
CA LEU A 347 -16.22 1.75 -19.57
C LEU A 347 -15.32 2.96 -19.26
N LYS A 348 -15.69 4.17 -19.69
CA LYS A 348 -14.96 5.40 -19.40
C LYS A 348 -15.06 5.81 -17.93
N GLU A 349 -16.21 5.59 -17.29
CA GLU A 349 -16.34 5.77 -15.84
C GLU A 349 -15.43 4.84 -15.05
N LYS A 350 -15.35 3.56 -15.42
CA LYS A 350 -14.42 2.61 -14.80
C LYS A 350 -12.97 3.04 -14.98
N GLU A 351 -12.58 3.47 -16.18
CA GLU A 351 -11.24 3.98 -16.46
C GLU A 351 -10.93 5.20 -15.57
N PHE A 352 -11.86 6.15 -15.50
CA PHE A 352 -11.73 7.34 -14.67
C PHE A 352 -11.62 7.03 -13.16
N ILE A 353 -12.46 6.14 -12.64
CA ILE A 353 -12.35 5.65 -11.25
C ILE A 353 -10.98 4.98 -11.04
N GLY A 354 -10.52 4.20 -12.02
CA GLY A 354 -9.20 3.58 -12.01
C GLY A 354 -8.05 4.60 -11.93
N GLU A 355 -8.11 5.67 -12.72
CA GLU A 355 -7.12 6.75 -12.68
C GLU A 355 -7.12 7.48 -11.33
N ILE A 356 -8.28 7.69 -10.71
CA ILE A 356 -8.36 8.26 -9.36
C ILE A 356 -7.76 7.27 -8.33
N ILE A 357 -8.13 5.97 -8.37
CA ILE A 357 -7.60 4.94 -7.45
C ILE A 357 -6.07 4.86 -7.52
N LYS A 358 -5.47 4.99 -8.70
CA LYS A 358 -4.01 4.96 -8.89
C LYS A 358 -3.29 6.02 -8.06
N THR A 359 -3.97 7.09 -7.70
CA THR A 359 -3.40 8.24 -6.99
C THR A 359 -3.45 8.13 -5.46
N PHE A 360 -4.20 7.15 -4.95
CA PHE A 360 -4.25 6.83 -3.52
C PHE A 360 -3.23 5.75 -3.13
N ASP A 361 -2.73 5.79 -1.90
CA ASP A 361 -1.98 4.66 -1.34
C ASP A 361 -2.96 3.61 -0.81
N ILE A 362 -3.39 2.71 -1.70
CA ILE A 362 -4.30 1.62 -1.36
C ILE A 362 -3.60 0.65 -0.42
N SER A 363 -4.06 0.63 0.83
CA SER A 363 -3.67 -0.37 1.80
C SER A 363 -4.73 -0.45 2.90
N PRO A 364 -4.84 -1.58 3.61
CA PRO A 364 -5.82 -1.69 4.68
C PRO A 364 -5.46 -0.86 5.93
N ARG A 365 -4.37 -0.06 5.90
CA ARG A 365 -4.01 0.94 6.92
C ARG A 365 -3.98 2.38 6.38
N GLN A 366 -4.24 2.56 5.09
CA GLN A 366 -4.27 3.87 4.43
C GLN A 366 -5.62 4.06 3.75
N THR A 367 -5.65 4.12 2.43
CA THR A 367 -6.90 4.28 1.69
C THR A 367 -7.55 2.91 1.45
N ARG A 368 -8.80 2.77 1.87
CA ARG A 368 -9.70 1.68 1.51
C ARG A 368 -10.72 2.21 0.52
N VAL A 369 -11.09 1.40 -0.46
CA VAL A 369 -12.02 1.81 -1.53
C VAL A 369 -13.22 0.89 -1.57
N ALA A 370 -14.41 1.49 -1.65
CA ALA A 370 -15.64 0.81 -2.01
C ALA A 370 -16.21 1.40 -3.30
N ILE A 371 -16.98 0.58 -4.02
CA ILE A 371 -17.69 1.00 -5.22
C ILE A 371 -19.13 0.51 -5.07
N VAL A 372 -20.05 1.47 -5.06
CA VAL A 372 -21.49 1.26 -5.10
C VAL A 372 -21.95 1.54 -6.52
N GLU A 373 -22.38 0.51 -7.23
CA GLU A 373 -23.01 0.65 -8.55
C GLU A 373 -24.51 0.85 -8.38
N TYR A 374 -25.12 1.70 -9.20
CA TYR A 374 -26.57 1.91 -9.15
C TYR A 374 -27.21 2.16 -10.51
N SER A 375 -28.44 1.66 -10.63
CA SER A 375 -29.35 1.92 -11.74
C SER A 375 -30.80 1.90 -11.20
N SER A 376 -31.62 0.92 -11.62
CA SER A 376 -32.92 0.61 -11.02
C SER A 376 -32.80 0.05 -9.59
N THR A 377 -31.63 -0.46 -9.25
CA THR A 377 -31.22 -0.98 -7.92
C THR A 377 -29.82 -0.49 -7.62
N ALA A 378 -29.42 -0.44 -6.35
CA ALA A 378 -28.04 -0.14 -5.95
C ALA A 378 -27.40 -1.34 -5.23
N SER A 379 -26.10 -1.53 -5.40
CA SER A 379 -25.36 -2.62 -4.76
C SER A 379 -23.89 -2.30 -4.54
N VAL A 380 -23.30 -2.92 -3.52
CA VAL A 380 -21.86 -2.80 -3.21
C VAL A 380 -21.09 -3.77 -4.12
N ALA A 381 -20.61 -3.27 -5.26
CA ALA A 381 -19.80 -4.03 -6.21
C ALA A 381 -18.43 -4.39 -5.60
N VAL A 382 -17.83 -3.42 -4.89
CA VAL A 382 -16.56 -3.57 -4.17
C VAL A 382 -16.75 -3.04 -2.74
N ALA A 383 -16.44 -3.87 -1.73
CA ALA A 383 -16.50 -3.47 -0.33
C ALA A 383 -15.13 -3.02 0.20
N LEU A 384 -15.11 -2.12 1.20
CA LEU A 384 -13.91 -1.51 1.77
C LEU A 384 -12.83 -2.52 2.19
N ASP A 385 -13.26 -3.64 2.79
CA ASP A 385 -12.34 -4.63 3.37
C ASP A 385 -11.98 -5.79 2.41
N ASN A 386 -12.43 -5.75 1.15
CA ASN A 386 -12.16 -6.84 0.19
C ASN A 386 -10.78 -6.76 -0.47
N TYR A 387 -10.22 -5.55 -0.63
CA TYR A 387 -9.01 -5.33 -1.42
C TYR A 387 -8.05 -4.34 -0.74
N GLY A 388 -7.01 -4.86 -0.09
CA GLY A 388 -5.91 -4.06 0.45
C GLY A 388 -4.74 -3.85 -0.53
N SER A 389 -4.86 -4.35 -1.76
CA SER A 389 -3.88 -4.21 -2.85
C SER A 389 -4.47 -3.36 -3.96
N LYS A 390 -3.72 -2.34 -4.39
CA LYS A 390 -4.07 -1.47 -5.53
C LYS A 390 -4.31 -2.30 -6.78
N THR A 391 -3.43 -3.26 -7.08
CA THR A 391 -3.57 -4.10 -8.28
C THR A 391 -4.83 -4.97 -8.22
N ARG A 392 -5.12 -5.59 -7.07
CA ARG A 392 -6.34 -6.41 -6.92
C ARG A 392 -7.61 -5.58 -7.02
N LEU A 393 -7.60 -4.39 -6.44
CA LEU A 393 -8.70 -3.44 -6.56
C LEU A 393 -8.92 -3.03 -8.01
N MET A 394 -7.87 -2.69 -8.76
CA MET A 394 -7.96 -2.36 -10.19
C MET A 394 -8.56 -3.52 -11.00
N CYS A 395 -8.13 -4.76 -10.75
CA CYS A 395 -8.71 -5.94 -11.39
C CYS A 395 -10.20 -6.13 -11.07
N ALA A 396 -10.60 -5.80 -9.84
CA ALA A 396 -12.00 -5.86 -9.43
C ALA A 396 -12.84 -4.76 -10.11
N VAL A 397 -12.29 -3.55 -10.27
CA VAL A 397 -12.91 -2.45 -11.01
C VAL A 397 -13.19 -2.89 -12.45
N ASP A 398 -12.20 -3.49 -13.12
CA ASP A 398 -12.34 -3.92 -14.52
C ASP A 398 -13.46 -4.96 -14.71
N ASP A 399 -13.70 -5.81 -13.72
CA ASP A 399 -14.74 -6.85 -13.72
C ASP A 399 -16.16 -6.33 -13.42
N ILE A 400 -16.30 -5.06 -13.03
CA ILE A 400 -17.62 -4.45 -12.82
C ILE A 400 -18.37 -4.45 -14.16
N SER A 401 -19.59 -4.99 -14.12
CA SER A 401 -20.40 -5.24 -15.32
C SER A 401 -21.56 -4.26 -15.39
N TYR A 402 -21.97 -3.90 -16.59
CA TYR A 402 -23.04 -2.92 -16.82
C TYR A 402 -24.42 -3.59 -16.89
N SER A 403 -25.39 -3.12 -16.09
CA SER A 403 -26.78 -3.60 -16.15
C SER A 403 -27.72 -2.73 -17.01
N GLY A 404 -27.49 -1.42 -17.08
CA GLY A 404 -28.51 -0.47 -17.49
C GLY A 404 -29.69 -0.39 -16.52
N GLY A 405 -30.60 0.56 -16.74
CA GLY A 405 -31.82 0.72 -15.93
C GLY A 405 -32.21 2.17 -15.71
N SER A 406 -32.99 2.42 -14.66
CA SER A 406 -33.36 3.76 -14.18
C SER A 406 -32.21 4.41 -13.39
N THR A 407 -32.41 5.59 -12.80
CA THR A 407 -31.36 6.36 -12.09
C THR A 407 -31.78 6.64 -10.64
N ARG A 408 -31.63 5.64 -9.76
CA ARG A 408 -32.04 5.73 -8.33
C ARG A 408 -30.93 6.18 -7.39
N THR A 409 -30.46 7.41 -7.55
CA THR A 409 -29.36 8.00 -6.78
C THR A 409 -29.62 8.00 -5.26
N ALA A 410 -30.86 8.25 -4.83
CA ALA A 410 -31.22 8.22 -3.41
C ALA A 410 -30.94 6.86 -2.74
N VAL A 411 -31.28 5.76 -3.43
CA VAL A 411 -31.05 4.39 -2.93
C VAL A 411 -29.55 4.10 -2.86
N ALA A 412 -28.77 4.62 -3.80
CA ALA A 412 -27.31 4.48 -3.77
C ALA A 412 -26.72 5.16 -2.53
N LEU A 413 -27.16 6.39 -2.19
CA LEU A 413 -26.72 7.08 -0.98
C LEU A 413 -27.15 6.35 0.31
N GLU A 414 -28.32 5.71 0.34
CA GLU A 414 -28.72 4.86 1.47
C GLU A 414 -27.80 3.65 1.63
N ILE A 415 -27.38 3.00 0.54
CA ILE A 415 -26.42 1.88 0.58
C ILE A 415 -25.05 2.36 1.07
N VAL A 416 -24.56 3.50 0.57
CA VAL A 416 -23.32 4.12 1.09
C VAL A 416 -23.43 4.36 2.59
N HIS A 417 -24.57 4.90 3.04
CA HIS A 417 -24.81 5.21 4.44
C HIS A 417 -24.83 3.95 5.32
N TYR A 418 -25.76 3.04 5.08
CA TYR A 418 -26.09 1.96 6.01
C TYR A 418 -25.29 0.68 5.79
N ASP A 419 -24.84 0.41 4.55
CA ASP A 419 -24.21 -0.85 4.20
C ASP A 419 -22.69 -0.71 4.01
N VAL A 420 -22.14 0.52 3.88
CA VAL A 420 -20.70 0.77 3.68
C VAL A 420 -20.08 1.59 4.81
N LEU A 421 -20.49 2.84 5.02
CA LEU A 421 -19.79 3.76 5.92
C LEU A 421 -20.11 3.53 7.41
N ARG A 422 -21.38 3.35 7.79
CA ARG A 422 -21.72 3.01 9.19
C ARG A 422 -21.00 1.75 9.68
N PRO A 423 -21.04 0.61 8.98
CA PRO A 423 -20.30 -0.57 9.40
C PRO A 423 -18.80 -0.36 9.50
N ALA A 424 -18.23 0.51 8.65
CA ALA A 424 -16.80 0.82 8.68
C ALA A 424 -16.40 1.66 9.91
N LEU A 425 -17.27 2.58 10.34
CA LEU A 425 -17.08 3.39 11.56
C LEU A 425 -17.33 2.57 12.83
N ASP A 426 -18.25 1.61 12.79
CA ASP A 426 -18.54 0.71 13.91
C ASP A 426 -17.49 -0.43 14.06
N ASN A 427 -16.48 -0.48 13.19
CA ASN A 427 -15.49 -1.55 13.17
C ASN A 427 -14.30 -1.24 14.10
N PRO A 428 -14.11 -1.99 15.21
CA PRO A 428 -13.02 -1.78 16.16
C PRO A 428 -11.63 -2.12 15.61
N VAL A 429 -11.50 -2.57 14.36
CA VAL A 429 -10.21 -2.91 13.72
C VAL A 429 -9.48 -1.67 13.18
N SER A 430 -10.16 -0.54 12.96
CA SER A 430 -9.51 0.72 12.59
C SER A 430 -9.23 1.58 13.82
N ASP A 431 -8.12 1.30 14.53
CA ASP A 431 -7.56 2.17 15.59
C ASP A 431 -7.11 3.56 15.06
N ILE A 432 -7.50 3.95 13.84
CA ILE A 432 -6.97 5.09 13.09
C ILE A 432 -8.15 5.95 12.62
N GLU A 433 -8.11 7.24 12.92
CA GLU A 433 -9.03 8.22 12.35
C GLU A 433 -8.95 8.19 10.82
N THR A 434 -10.08 7.93 10.15
CA THR A 434 -10.17 7.87 8.70
C THR A 434 -11.19 8.89 8.22
N VAL A 435 -10.83 9.67 7.20
CA VAL A 435 -11.82 10.54 6.53
C VAL A 435 -12.73 9.70 5.64
N GLN A 436 -13.99 10.10 5.54
CA GLN A 436 -14.97 9.43 4.69
C GLN A 436 -15.16 10.28 3.44
N ILE A 437 -14.83 9.76 2.27
CA ILE A 437 -14.93 10.49 1.01
C ILE A 437 -15.91 9.76 0.11
N VAL A 438 -16.97 10.43 -0.32
CA VAL A 438 -17.95 9.87 -1.25
C VAL A 438 -17.89 10.64 -2.56
N ILE A 439 -17.56 9.96 -3.65
CA ILE A 439 -17.49 10.55 -4.99
C ILE A 439 -18.65 9.99 -5.80
N VAL A 440 -19.65 10.81 -6.09
CA VAL A 440 -20.86 10.44 -6.83
C VAL A 440 -20.71 10.85 -8.28
N LEU A 441 -20.69 9.88 -9.19
CA LEU A 441 -20.75 10.10 -10.63
C LEU A 441 -22.19 9.91 -11.10
N THR A 442 -22.70 10.84 -11.89
CA THR A 442 -24.03 10.71 -12.50
C THR A 442 -24.14 11.49 -13.81
N ASP A 443 -24.90 10.97 -14.75
CA ASP A 443 -25.17 11.62 -16.04
C ASP A 443 -26.61 12.15 -16.19
N GLY A 444 -27.42 11.99 -15.14
CA GLY A 444 -28.86 12.11 -15.24
C GLY A 444 -29.53 12.80 -14.05
N HIS A 445 -30.86 12.68 -14.02
CA HIS A 445 -31.73 13.20 -12.97
C HIS A 445 -32.17 12.03 -12.11
N SER A 446 -32.09 12.17 -10.79
CA SER A 446 -32.62 11.17 -9.86
C SER A 446 -34.12 10.97 -10.08
N ASP A 447 -34.57 9.71 -10.08
CA ASP A 447 -35.99 9.36 -10.20
C ASP A 447 -36.86 10.00 -9.09
N ASP A 448 -36.26 10.32 -7.94
CA ASP A 448 -36.91 10.95 -6.79
C ASP A 448 -35.99 11.98 -6.12
N ARG A 449 -36.30 13.27 -6.32
CA ARG A 449 -35.56 14.39 -5.72
C ARG A 449 -35.79 14.55 -4.23
N TYR A 450 -36.97 14.19 -3.73
CA TYR A 450 -37.29 14.33 -2.31
C TYR A 450 -36.55 13.27 -1.50
N ALA A 451 -36.56 12.03 -1.97
CA ALA A 451 -35.75 10.96 -1.39
C ALA A 451 -34.25 11.29 -1.44
N LEU A 452 -33.75 11.83 -2.56
CA LEU A 452 -32.34 12.23 -2.69
C LEU A 452 -31.95 13.28 -1.63
N LYS A 453 -32.79 14.30 -1.43
CA LYS A 453 -32.57 15.34 -0.42
C LYS A 453 -32.45 14.75 0.99
N ASN A 454 -33.33 13.83 1.35
CA ASN A 454 -33.30 13.22 2.68
C ASN A 454 -32.08 12.31 2.83
N ALA A 455 -31.79 11.45 1.85
CA ALA A 455 -30.65 10.55 1.89
C ALA A 455 -29.31 11.33 1.99
N ALA A 456 -29.13 12.40 1.21
CA ALA A 456 -27.94 13.24 1.28
C ALA A 456 -27.84 13.97 2.63
N LYS A 457 -28.96 14.50 3.15
CA LYS A 457 -29.00 15.17 4.45
C LYS A 457 -28.65 14.22 5.58
N ASP A 458 -29.25 13.04 5.61
CA ASP A 458 -29.05 12.06 6.67
C ASP A 458 -27.61 11.53 6.63
N LEU A 459 -27.06 11.28 5.44
CA LEU A 459 -25.67 10.86 5.28
C LEU A 459 -24.69 11.93 5.79
N LYS A 460 -24.87 13.21 5.42
CA LYS A 460 -24.06 14.35 5.88
C LYS A 460 -24.12 14.56 7.40
N LYS A 461 -25.28 14.28 7.99
CA LYS A 461 -25.50 14.47 9.42
C LYS A 461 -24.92 13.33 10.26
N ASP A 462 -25.10 12.10 9.80
CA ASP A 462 -24.83 10.91 10.62
C ASP A 462 -23.40 10.38 10.47
N ILE A 463 -22.68 10.73 9.39
CA ILE A 463 -21.32 10.27 9.13
C ILE A 463 -20.32 11.39 9.46
N LYS A 464 -19.46 11.13 10.45
CA LYS A 464 -18.35 12.02 10.84
C LYS A 464 -17.28 12.08 9.73
N ASP A 465 -16.59 13.22 9.63
CA ASP A 465 -15.45 13.44 8.73
C ASP A 465 -15.78 13.16 7.25
N LEU A 466 -17.02 13.46 6.86
CA LEU A 466 -17.57 13.17 5.54
C LEU A 466 -17.38 14.32 4.54
N THR A 467 -16.68 14.02 3.45
CA THR A 467 -16.60 14.85 2.25
C THR A 467 -17.33 14.18 1.09
N MET A 468 -18.46 14.75 0.68
CA MET A 468 -19.20 14.33 -0.50
C MET A 468 -18.85 15.22 -1.69
N ILE A 469 -18.40 14.60 -2.78
CA ILE A 469 -18.04 15.20 -4.06
C ILE A 469 -18.99 14.66 -5.12
N SER A 470 -19.58 15.54 -5.93
CA SER A 470 -20.47 15.18 -7.02
C SER A 470 -19.84 15.52 -8.37
N VAL A 471 -19.91 14.57 -9.30
CA VAL A 471 -19.36 14.63 -10.65
C VAL A 471 -20.50 14.45 -11.64
N GLY A 472 -20.95 15.53 -12.25
CA GLY A 472 -21.96 15.52 -13.30
C GLY A 472 -21.34 15.36 -14.68
N VAL A 473 -21.88 14.46 -15.51
CA VAL A 473 -21.39 14.24 -16.87
C VAL A 473 -22.53 14.43 -17.88
N ALA A 474 -22.28 15.14 -18.99
CA ALA A 474 -23.27 15.37 -20.03
C ALA A 474 -24.59 16.04 -19.53
N ASN A 475 -25.66 15.28 -19.33
CA ASN A 475 -27.02 15.81 -19.09
C ASN A 475 -27.43 15.83 -17.61
N TYR A 476 -26.49 16.13 -16.73
CA TYR A 476 -26.68 16.18 -15.27
C TYR A 476 -27.61 17.33 -14.82
N ASP A 477 -28.23 17.18 -13.63
CA ASP A 477 -28.94 18.27 -12.94
C ASP A 477 -28.02 18.95 -11.89
N LEU A 478 -27.65 20.21 -12.13
CA LEU A 478 -26.73 20.95 -11.26
C LEU A 478 -27.29 21.17 -9.83
N PHE A 479 -28.60 21.26 -9.65
CA PHE A 479 -29.20 21.40 -8.34
C PHE A 479 -29.06 20.10 -7.53
N GLU A 480 -29.23 18.95 -8.17
CA GLU A 480 -29.00 17.65 -7.52
C GLU A 480 -27.52 17.45 -7.15
N LEU A 481 -26.58 17.85 -8.01
CA LEU A 481 -25.15 17.80 -7.68
C LEU A 481 -24.80 18.64 -6.45
N ARG A 482 -25.32 19.86 -6.37
CA ARG A 482 -25.12 20.77 -5.22
C ARG A 482 -25.75 20.22 -3.94
N LEU A 483 -26.93 19.62 -4.06
CA LEU A 483 -27.63 18.97 -2.96
C LEU A 483 -26.81 17.81 -2.35
N ILE A 484 -26.12 17.04 -3.19
CA ILE A 484 -25.26 15.91 -2.79
C ILE A 484 -23.95 16.40 -2.18
N ALA A 485 -23.29 17.38 -2.79
CA ALA A 485 -21.98 17.88 -2.38
C ALA A 485 -21.96 18.45 -0.96
N THR A 486 -20.89 18.21 -0.18
CA THR A 486 -20.73 18.84 1.16
C THR A 486 -20.47 20.35 1.03
N ASP A 487 -19.80 20.79 -0.05
CA ASP A 487 -19.57 22.18 -0.41
C ASP A 487 -20.02 22.41 -1.87
N GLU A 488 -21.05 23.21 -2.07
CA GLU A 488 -21.64 23.47 -3.39
C GLU A 488 -20.69 24.15 -4.39
N LYS A 489 -19.63 24.82 -3.91
CA LYS A 489 -18.65 25.55 -4.74
C LYS A 489 -17.43 24.71 -5.06
N HIS A 490 -16.92 23.96 -4.08
CA HIS A 490 -15.63 23.27 -4.20
C HIS A 490 -15.76 21.76 -4.44
N HIS A 491 -16.91 21.16 -4.16
CA HIS A 491 -17.15 19.71 -4.27
C HIS A 491 -18.08 19.33 -5.43
N VAL A 492 -18.40 20.27 -6.32
CA VAL A 492 -19.19 20.00 -7.54
C VAL A 492 -18.26 20.10 -8.75
N PHE A 493 -18.13 19.00 -9.47
CA PHE A 493 -17.34 18.88 -10.69
C PHE A 493 -18.25 18.51 -11.85
N THR A 494 -17.92 19.01 -13.04
CA THR A 494 -18.77 18.80 -14.23
C THR A 494 -17.91 18.54 -15.46
N ALA A 495 -18.31 17.58 -16.28
CA ALA A 495 -17.71 17.29 -17.57
C ALA A 495 -18.76 17.41 -18.68
N GLU A 496 -18.37 17.97 -19.83
CA GLU A 496 -19.25 18.11 -20.99
C GLU A 496 -19.73 16.75 -21.53
N ASN A 497 -18.86 15.74 -21.45
CA ASN A 497 -19.14 14.36 -21.84
C ASN A 497 -18.12 13.42 -21.17
N PHE A 498 -18.32 12.11 -21.33
CA PHE A 498 -17.48 11.10 -20.68
C PHE A 498 -16.03 11.08 -21.17
N ASP A 499 -15.72 11.57 -22.38
CA ASP A 499 -14.34 11.68 -22.87
C ASP A 499 -13.55 12.79 -22.14
N LYS A 500 -14.25 13.67 -21.42
CA LYS A 500 -13.67 14.77 -20.64
C LYS A 500 -13.43 14.42 -19.17
N LEU A 501 -13.89 13.25 -18.70
CA LEU A 501 -13.64 12.78 -17.34
C LEU A 501 -12.15 12.79 -16.95
N PRO A 502 -11.19 12.36 -17.80
CA PRO A 502 -9.77 12.39 -17.45
C PRO A 502 -9.25 13.78 -17.05
N GLU A 503 -9.85 14.86 -17.56
CA GLU A 503 -9.45 16.24 -17.24
C GLU A 503 -9.76 16.61 -15.77
N LEU A 504 -10.67 15.89 -15.11
CA LEU A 504 -11.07 16.12 -13.72
C LEU A 504 -10.21 15.37 -12.69
N VAL A 505 -9.39 14.39 -13.12
CA VAL A 505 -8.67 13.48 -12.23
C VAL A 505 -7.80 14.24 -11.24
N THR A 506 -6.97 15.18 -11.72
CA THR A 506 -6.05 15.96 -10.87
C THR A 506 -6.80 16.80 -9.84
N SER A 507 -7.86 17.50 -10.24
CA SER A 507 -8.61 18.38 -9.35
C SER A 507 -9.42 17.60 -8.32
N LEU A 508 -10.03 16.48 -8.73
CA LEU A 508 -10.77 15.59 -7.84
C LEU A 508 -9.87 14.91 -6.83
N ARG A 509 -8.73 14.40 -7.29
CA ARG A 509 -7.68 13.87 -6.42
C ARG A 509 -7.26 14.91 -5.40
N THR A 510 -6.91 16.12 -5.83
CA THR A 510 -6.49 17.19 -4.93
C THR A 510 -7.56 17.46 -3.87
N ARG A 511 -8.83 17.54 -4.29
CA ARG A 511 -9.94 17.76 -3.37
C ARG A 511 -10.14 16.61 -2.39
N ALA A 512 -10.11 15.37 -2.87
CA ALA A 512 -10.25 14.18 -2.04
C ALA A 512 -9.08 14.06 -1.05
N CYS A 513 -7.84 14.29 -1.49
CA CYS A 513 -6.64 14.18 -0.65
C CYS A 513 -6.52 15.24 0.43
N ASN A 514 -7.18 16.38 0.22
CA ASN A 514 -7.19 17.49 1.15
C ASN A 514 -8.47 17.54 1.99
N ALA A 515 -9.30 16.47 1.96
CA ALA A 515 -10.50 16.38 2.78
C ALA A 515 -10.16 16.59 4.27
N PRO A 516 -10.81 17.55 4.96
CA PRO A 516 -10.49 17.88 6.33
C PRO A 516 -11.06 16.87 7.34
N ILE A 517 -10.41 16.75 8.50
CA ILE A 517 -10.88 15.98 9.66
C ILE A 517 -11.51 16.94 10.68
N ASN A 518 -12.67 16.60 11.22
CA ASN A 518 -13.29 17.39 12.29
C ASN A 518 -12.57 17.15 13.63
N MET A 519 -12.15 18.25 14.26
CA MET A 519 -11.62 18.24 15.62
C MET A 519 -12.77 18.25 16.63
N ASP A 520 -12.81 17.25 17.50
CA ASP A 520 -13.82 17.15 18.58
C ASP A 520 -13.36 17.88 19.86
N LEU A 521 -12.76 19.07 19.72
CA LEU A 521 -12.32 19.89 20.85
C LEU A 521 -13.46 20.82 21.29
N ASN A 522 -14.10 20.54 22.44
CA ASN A 522 -15.23 21.31 22.95
C ASN A 522 -14.80 22.48 23.86
N PHE A 523 -14.97 23.70 23.37
CA PHE A 523 -14.60 24.94 24.08
C PHE A 523 -15.74 25.50 24.95
N THR A 524 -16.96 24.97 24.80
CA THR A 524 -18.11 25.37 25.64
C THR A 524 -18.08 24.72 27.04
N GLU A 525 -17.29 23.67 27.22
CA GLU A 525 -17.16 22.98 28.50
C GLU A 525 -16.04 23.55 29.38
N SER A 526 -16.17 23.40 30.70
CA SER A 526 -15.18 23.94 31.66
C SER A 526 -13.85 23.18 31.68
N LYS A 527 -13.85 21.91 31.26
CA LYS A 527 -12.68 21.06 31.11
C LYS A 527 -12.92 20.09 29.96
N ASP A 528 -12.05 20.11 28.98
CA ASP A 528 -12.01 19.13 27.91
C ASP A 528 -10.62 18.48 27.91
N SER A 529 -10.57 17.15 28.04
CA SER A 529 -9.33 16.38 28.00
C SER A 529 -9.04 15.80 26.61
N THR A 530 -9.86 16.12 25.62
CA THR A 530 -9.72 15.60 24.25
C THR A 530 -8.43 16.13 23.62
N GLU A 531 -7.67 15.22 23.04
CA GLU A 531 -6.44 15.49 22.31
C GLU A 531 -6.52 14.76 20.97
N VAL A 532 -6.39 15.50 19.87
CA VAL A 532 -6.35 14.93 18.52
C VAL A 532 -4.91 14.57 18.22
N VAL A 533 -4.66 13.29 17.90
CA VAL A 533 -3.33 12.79 17.51
C VAL A 533 -3.35 12.47 16.03
N ALA A 534 -2.49 13.13 15.27
CA ALA A 534 -2.46 12.94 13.82
C ALA A 534 -1.05 12.98 13.24
N PHE A 535 -0.97 12.70 11.95
CA PHE A 535 0.26 12.39 11.24
C PHE A 535 0.33 13.12 9.90
N VAL A 536 1.46 13.75 9.60
CA VAL A 536 1.74 14.41 8.31
C VAL A 536 3.14 14.08 7.81
N SER A 537 3.32 13.74 6.55
CA SER A 537 4.67 13.55 5.99
C SER A 537 5.33 14.88 5.62
N PRO A 538 6.67 14.90 5.51
CA PRO A 538 7.39 16.06 4.96
C PRO A 538 6.85 16.46 3.58
N ASN A 539 6.75 17.77 3.34
CA ASN A 539 6.18 18.39 2.13
C ASN A 539 4.71 18.07 1.85
N LYS A 540 3.98 17.55 2.84
CA LYS A 540 2.53 17.30 2.78
C LYS A 540 1.80 18.15 3.82
N ALA A 541 0.49 18.25 3.65
CA ALA A 541 -0.39 18.93 4.57
C ALA A 541 -1.47 17.99 5.11
N ARG A 542 -1.95 18.30 6.32
CA ARG A 542 -3.17 17.74 6.91
C ARG A 542 -4.12 18.86 7.28
N PHE A 543 -5.37 18.69 6.90
CA PHE A 543 -6.40 19.69 7.11
C PHE A 543 -7.37 19.23 8.18
N PHE A 544 -7.74 20.17 9.03
CA PHE A 544 -8.65 19.97 10.14
C PHE A 544 -9.69 21.08 10.17
N THR A 545 -10.88 20.76 10.64
CA THR A 545 -11.98 21.70 10.80
C THR A 545 -12.44 21.66 12.24
N LEU A 546 -12.56 22.83 12.89
CA LEU A 546 -13.28 22.99 14.15
C LEU A 546 -14.67 23.54 13.84
N PRO A 547 -15.74 22.75 14.01
CA PRO A 547 -17.12 23.22 13.81
C PRO A 547 -17.47 24.34 14.77
N ALA A 548 -18.25 25.33 14.31
CA ALA A 548 -18.69 26.45 15.13
C ALA A 548 -19.51 26.05 16.35
N GLU A 549 -20.20 24.91 16.29
CA GLU A 549 -20.96 24.34 17.40
C GLU A 549 -20.11 24.12 18.67
N LEU A 550 -18.81 23.87 18.52
CA LEU A 550 -17.90 23.60 19.62
C LEU A 550 -17.34 24.86 20.30
N PHE A 551 -17.59 26.05 19.75
CA PHE A 551 -17.09 27.31 20.30
C PHE A 551 -18.04 28.49 20.17
N PHE A 552 -19.26 28.30 19.68
CA PHE A 552 -20.25 29.37 19.58
C PHE A 552 -20.53 29.96 20.96
N GLY A 553 -20.41 31.28 21.08
CA GLY A 553 -20.55 31.99 22.36
C GLY A 553 -19.30 32.03 23.24
N VAL A 554 -18.16 31.50 22.77
CA VAL A 554 -16.86 31.60 23.45
C VAL A 554 -16.13 32.87 22.98
N GLU A 555 -15.63 33.67 23.92
CA GLU A 555 -14.92 34.92 23.62
C GLU A 555 -13.49 34.69 23.12
N GLU A 556 -12.74 33.79 23.77
CA GLU A 556 -11.34 33.48 23.46
C GLU A 556 -11.13 31.98 23.27
N ILE A 557 -10.42 31.63 22.21
CA ILE A 557 -10.07 30.25 21.88
C ILE A 557 -8.55 30.17 21.70
N PHE A 558 -7.95 29.23 22.43
CA PHE A 558 -6.55 28.87 22.30
C PHE A 558 -6.47 27.43 21.82
N ILE A 559 -5.72 27.17 20.74
CA ILE A 559 -5.49 25.83 20.21
C ILE A 559 -3.99 25.59 20.19
N ASP A 560 -3.53 24.59 20.93
CA ASP A 560 -2.12 24.23 20.99
C ASP A 560 -1.84 23.08 20.02
N VAL A 561 -0.77 23.21 19.24
CA VAL A 561 -0.22 22.16 18.37
C VAL A 561 1.19 21.85 18.83
N VAL A 562 1.46 20.57 19.13
CA VAL A 562 2.76 20.10 19.63
C VAL A 562 3.29 18.98 18.74
N PRO A 563 4.38 19.21 17.97
CA PRO A 563 5.05 18.18 17.21
C PRO A 563 5.75 17.17 18.13
N GLN A 564 5.71 15.88 17.79
CA GLN A 564 6.37 14.82 18.56
C GLN A 564 7.60 14.22 17.88
N TYR A 565 7.65 14.15 16.55
CA TYR A 565 8.75 13.49 15.83
C TYR A 565 9.15 14.24 14.56
N GLY A 566 9.30 15.56 14.67
CA GLY A 566 9.68 16.40 13.55
C GLY A 566 9.26 17.85 13.73
N THR A 567 9.26 18.56 12.62
CA THR A 567 8.95 19.99 12.54
C THR A 567 7.71 20.18 11.67
N VAL A 568 6.77 21.00 12.13
CA VAL A 568 5.58 21.37 11.35
C VAL A 568 5.34 22.88 11.38
N THR A 569 4.64 23.38 10.37
CA THR A 569 4.11 24.74 10.29
C THR A 569 2.59 24.69 10.29
N VAL A 570 1.92 25.61 11.00
CA VAL A 570 0.47 25.62 11.13
C VAL A 570 -0.11 26.88 10.48
N TYR A 571 -1.11 26.70 9.62
CA TYR A 571 -1.90 27.74 9.00
C TYR A 571 -3.35 27.62 9.47
N ALA A 572 -4.07 28.73 9.60
CA ALA A 572 -5.49 28.71 9.87
C ALA A 572 -6.25 29.73 9.02
N SER A 573 -7.48 29.40 8.64
CA SER A 573 -8.39 30.27 7.88
C SER A 573 -9.84 30.08 8.31
N ARG A 574 -10.63 31.13 8.08
CA ARG A 574 -12.09 31.15 8.25
C ARG A 574 -12.82 31.13 6.90
N VAL A 575 -12.08 31.12 5.80
CA VAL A 575 -12.60 31.28 4.43
C VAL A 575 -12.36 30.03 3.60
N THR A 576 -11.12 29.50 3.62
CA THR A 576 -10.75 28.27 2.91
C THR A 576 -10.73 27.09 3.86
N ASP A 577 -11.17 25.93 3.39
CA ASP A 577 -11.12 24.63 4.07
C ASP A 577 -9.72 24.02 4.08
N THR A 578 -8.81 24.54 3.25
CA THR A 578 -7.48 24.01 3.00
C THR A 578 -6.40 25.11 3.13
N PRO A 579 -6.31 25.79 4.29
CA PRO A 579 -5.39 26.91 4.46
C PRO A 579 -3.93 26.49 4.31
N GLY A 580 -3.14 27.34 3.65
CA GLY A 580 -1.74 27.06 3.33
C GLY A 580 -0.94 28.33 3.11
N PRO A 581 0.29 28.24 2.56
CA PRO A 581 1.19 29.38 2.38
C PRO A 581 0.61 30.56 1.58
N ASP A 582 -0.31 30.27 0.66
CA ASP A 582 -0.88 31.27 -0.25
C ASP A 582 -2.24 31.84 0.22
N ASP A 583 -2.92 31.16 1.16
CA ASP A 583 -4.25 31.54 1.65
C ASP A 583 -4.42 31.15 3.12
N TYR A 584 -4.19 32.11 4.02
CA TYR A 584 -4.32 31.94 5.45
C TYR A 584 -4.68 33.26 6.14
N THR A 585 -5.30 33.15 7.31
CA THR A 585 -5.53 34.27 8.23
C THR A 585 -4.46 34.32 9.33
N LEU A 586 -4.02 33.16 9.81
CA LEU A 586 -3.00 33.04 10.86
C LEU A 586 -1.95 31.99 10.47
N LYS A 587 -0.69 32.24 10.84
CA LYS A 587 0.44 31.32 10.67
C LYS A 587 1.25 31.24 11.96
N VAL A 588 1.62 30.03 12.37
CA VAL A 588 2.51 29.77 13.52
C VAL A 588 3.56 28.73 13.12
N GLY A 589 4.76 28.83 13.71
CA GLY A 589 5.90 27.97 13.39
C GLY A 589 6.78 28.49 12.23
N PRO A 590 7.70 27.67 11.72
CA PRO A 590 7.88 26.24 12.03
C PRO A 590 8.31 26.01 13.48
N ALA A 591 7.84 24.93 14.09
CA ALA A 591 8.26 24.51 15.43
C ALA A 591 8.68 23.04 15.43
N GLY A 592 9.70 22.72 16.22
CA GLY A 592 10.29 21.39 16.35
C GLY A 592 9.63 20.52 17.41
N GLU A 593 10.26 19.37 17.66
CA GLU A 593 9.80 18.38 18.62
C GLU A 593 9.67 18.95 20.04
N GLY A 594 8.47 18.83 20.61
CA GLY A 594 8.13 19.32 21.96
C GLY A 594 7.87 20.82 22.06
N GLU A 595 8.07 21.59 20.98
CA GLU A 595 7.77 23.02 20.96
C GLU A 595 6.27 23.25 20.75
N GLU A 596 5.63 23.93 21.70
CA GLU A 596 4.20 24.23 21.64
C GLU A 596 3.94 25.46 20.77
N MET A 597 3.05 25.32 19.79
CA MET A 597 2.53 26.40 18.97
C MET A 597 1.09 26.70 19.34
N GLN A 598 0.78 27.94 19.69
CA GLN A 598 -0.57 28.34 20.07
C GLN A 598 -1.21 29.22 19.00
N LEU A 599 -2.39 28.82 18.53
CA LEU A 599 -3.29 29.65 17.74
C LEU A 599 -4.27 30.35 18.68
N GLN A 600 -4.36 31.68 18.59
CA GLN A 600 -5.29 32.48 19.38
C GLN A 600 -6.35 33.12 18.48
N PHE A 601 -7.62 32.97 18.87
CA PHE A 601 -8.75 33.60 18.21
C PHE A 601 -9.64 34.30 19.24
N THR A 602 -10.15 35.48 18.88
CA THR A 602 -11.03 36.29 19.74
C THR A 602 -12.28 36.68 18.98
N ASN A 603 -13.45 36.62 19.63
CA ASN A 603 -14.74 37.10 19.11
C ASN A 603 -15.15 36.48 17.76
N LEU A 604 -14.85 35.19 17.53
CA LEU A 604 -15.03 34.51 16.23
C LEU A 604 -16.47 34.50 15.69
N CYS A 605 -17.45 34.39 16.58
CA CYS A 605 -18.87 34.35 16.23
C CYS A 605 -19.61 35.66 16.58
N ALA A 606 -18.89 36.75 16.86
CA ALA A 606 -19.54 38.04 17.11
C ALA A 606 -20.34 38.50 15.88
N GLY A 607 -21.62 38.79 16.08
CA GLY A 607 -22.54 39.18 15.00
C GLY A 607 -23.25 38.03 14.28
N TYR A 608 -23.01 36.78 14.67
CA TYR A 608 -23.75 35.62 14.17
C TYR A 608 -24.86 35.23 15.15
N ASN A 609 -26.03 34.86 14.60
CA ASN A 609 -27.22 34.57 15.40
C ASN A 609 -27.31 33.10 15.84
N SER A 610 -26.53 32.22 15.23
CA SER A 610 -26.47 30.79 15.55
C SER A 610 -25.14 30.18 15.13
N SER A 611 -24.79 29.02 15.71
CA SER A 611 -23.63 28.22 15.31
C SER A 611 -23.68 27.83 13.83
N GLU A 612 -24.86 27.56 13.28
CA GLU A 612 -25.05 27.23 11.86
C GLU A 612 -24.64 28.35 10.90
N THR A 613 -24.70 29.61 11.35
CA THR A 613 -24.31 30.77 10.53
C THR A 613 -22.86 31.21 10.76
N CYS A 614 -22.27 30.82 11.89
CA CYS A 614 -20.89 31.13 12.21
C CYS A 614 -19.94 30.19 11.43
N PRO A 615 -18.94 30.72 10.70
CA PRO A 615 -17.98 29.88 10.01
C PRO A 615 -17.20 28.95 10.96
N PRO A 616 -16.68 27.81 10.49
CA PRO A 616 -15.75 26.99 11.26
C PRO A 616 -14.34 27.61 11.29
N ILE A 617 -13.43 27.05 12.09
CA ILE A 617 -11.99 27.32 11.99
C ILE A 617 -11.36 26.18 11.20
N ASN A 618 -10.71 26.49 10.08
CA ASN A 618 -9.97 25.49 9.32
C ASN A 618 -8.48 25.63 9.63
N ILE A 619 -7.78 24.51 9.82
CA ILE A 619 -6.37 24.44 10.20
C ILE A 619 -5.63 23.53 9.22
N GLY A 620 -4.51 24.01 8.69
CA GLY A 620 -3.60 23.26 7.82
C GLY A 620 -2.26 23.05 8.51
N ILE A 621 -1.88 21.81 8.76
CA ILE A 621 -0.61 21.44 9.39
C ILE A 621 0.31 20.87 8.29
N TYR A 622 1.40 21.57 8.01
CA TYR A 622 2.37 21.24 6.97
C TYR A 622 3.61 20.61 7.59
N GLY A 623 3.99 19.43 7.10
CA GLY A 623 5.21 18.75 7.55
C GLY A 623 6.45 19.35 6.90
N GLU A 624 7.41 19.80 7.71
CA GLU A 624 8.67 20.39 7.22
C GLU A 624 9.77 19.32 7.14
N SER A 625 10.13 18.73 8.28
CA SER A 625 11.17 17.71 8.38
C SER A 625 10.86 16.70 9.46
N SER A 626 11.05 15.42 9.17
CA SER A 626 10.88 14.33 10.14
C SER A 626 12.19 14.02 10.84
N SER A 627 12.19 13.88 12.17
CA SER A 627 13.33 13.36 12.94
C SER A 627 13.33 11.82 13.03
N LEU A 628 12.32 11.17 12.43
CA LEU A 628 12.05 9.75 12.27
C LEU A 628 12.34 8.85 13.50
N SER A 629 11.27 8.49 14.19
CA SER A 629 11.15 7.23 14.94
C SER A 629 9.68 6.87 15.19
N CYS A 630 8.80 6.98 14.19
CA CYS A 630 7.46 6.46 14.40
C CYS A 630 7.41 4.95 14.15
N SER A 631 7.91 4.20 15.14
CA SER A 631 7.72 2.75 15.27
C SER A 631 6.39 2.40 15.95
N GLU A 632 5.54 3.40 16.18
CA GLU A 632 4.25 3.25 16.85
C GLU A 632 3.25 2.51 15.96
N ARG A 633 2.27 1.85 16.60
CA ARG A 633 1.23 1.04 15.94
C ARG A 633 0.43 1.83 14.89
N ASP A 634 0.37 3.15 15.07
CA ASP A 634 -0.51 4.06 14.33
C ASP A 634 0.19 4.73 13.15
N CYS A 635 1.50 4.49 12.98
CA CYS A 635 2.22 5.00 11.82
C CYS A 635 2.01 4.14 10.58
N ASN A 636 1.46 4.79 9.56
CA ASN A 636 1.05 4.16 8.31
C ASN A 636 2.11 4.31 7.23
N LEU A 637 2.85 5.43 7.23
CA LEU A 637 3.93 5.70 6.25
C LEU A 637 5.29 5.93 6.91
N PRO A 638 6.38 5.54 6.22
CA PRO A 638 7.75 5.57 6.74
C PRO A 638 8.37 6.97 6.70
N ASN A 639 7.85 7.92 7.50
CA ASN A 639 8.30 9.32 7.52
C ASN A 639 7.38 10.26 8.29
N GLN A 640 6.19 9.82 8.65
CA GLN A 640 5.17 10.71 9.19
C GLN A 640 5.63 11.38 10.48
N ILE A 641 5.39 12.68 10.55
CA ILE A 641 5.55 13.52 11.71
C ILE A 641 4.27 13.39 12.51
N LYS A 642 4.38 12.83 13.71
CA LYS A 642 3.29 12.80 14.68
C LYS A 642 3.19 14.16 15.36
N PHE A 643 1.97 14.64 15.55
CA PHE A 643 1.68 15.85 16.31
C PHE A 643 0.38 15.69 17.10
N LYS A 644 0.22 16.54 18.10
CA LYS A 644 -0.96 16.61 18.97
C LYS A 644 -1.61 17.97 18.82
N ILE A 645 -2.94 17.99 18.71
CA ILE A 645 -3.76 19.20 18.78
C ILE A 645 -4.62 19.11 20.03
N ARG A 646 -4.64 20.17 20.84
CA ARG A 646 -5.47 20.23 22.06
C ARG A 646 -5.99 21.63 22.30
N ARG A 647 -6.98 21.73 23.17
CA ARG A 647 -7.39 23.01 23.74
C ARG A 647 -6.24 23.62 24.56
N GLY A 648 -5.87 24.84 24.20
CA GLY A 648 -4.90 25.65 24.92
C GLY A 648 -5.48 26.27 26.18
N LYS A 649 -4.57 26.70 27.07
CA LYS A 649 -4.90 27.28 28.38
C LYS A 649 -5.10 28.78 28.34
#